data_AF-A0A2K6FHF8-F1
#
_entry.id   AF-A0A2K6FHF8-F1
#
_cell.length_a   1.000
_cell.length_b   1.000
_cell.length_c   1.000
_cell.angle_alpha   90.00
_cell.angle_beta   90.00
_cell.angle_gamma   90.00
#
_symmetry.space_group_name_H-M   'P 1'
#
loop_
_entity.id
_entity.type
_entity.pdbx_description
1 polymer ?
#
loop_
_entity_poly.entity_id
_entity_poly.type
_entity_poly.pdbx_seq_one_letter_code
_entity_poly.pdbx_strand_id
1 'polypeptide(L)'
;MANHGADEPSSRSGSPDKEGGVSEDRSLLRQRLAVKELIDTEVSYLHMLQLCASDIRSRLHQLPQGDVDVLFSNIDDIIEVNGRLLHDLQETASKEEEQVSLIGNLFLEFQEELEQVYKVYCVSYEQALLLVEAYRKEPELQREIQGIIEAVVPQAGSSGLTFLLVTPLQRITKYPLLLQKILENTPPDASAHPVLQRATSALQDVNVNINEYKMRKEVASKYTRVEHLSLRERLARINTHTLSKKTTRLSQLLKQEAGLVPRTEDKEFDDLEEKFQWVSLCVTELRSNVAVYLDNLEAFLGCRPHECNLDIPGGPVVQYCNLARDLQLRAFLKFKQRLEGLVWRPLCSLARALVGPRNLIKKRLDKLLDFERVEEKLLEVGSVTYEEEATRHTYQALNSLLVAELPQFNQLVMQWLGQILCTFVALQRDLAKQVLQRAEGSMAQLPHHHFSEPAFRKLVEDALGQTSNQLRSFQETFEKVPPPPTTQPLLPGSERQVQALLSRYGPGKLYQVTSNISGAGTLDLTLPRGQIVALLQNKDTKGNSSRWLVDTGGHRGYVSAGKLQPYRMVPSEEELRGQARPHGDSRHLTPEPTWAPVLSVPTMTQVVAAYAFVARSSHEVSLQAGQPVTVLEAQDKKGNPEWSLVEVNGQRGYVPSGFLARAPSPAPWGWSLPS
;
A
#
# COMPACT_ATOMS: atom_id res chain seq x y z
N MET A 1 -34.41 95.91 -68.42
CA MET A 1 -33.49 96.80 -67.69
C MET A 1 -33.14 96.14 -66.36
N ALA A 2 -31.96 96.44 -65.85
CA ALA A 2 -31.09 95.55 -65.09
C ALA A 2 -31.43 95.33 -63.60
N ASN A 3 -30.90 94.20 -63.11
CA ASN A 3 -30.08 94.01 -61.90
C ASN A 3 -30.64 93.52 -60.55
N HIS A 4 -30.01 92.41 -60.14
CA HIS A 4 -29.50 91.97 -58.82
C HIS A 4 -30.46 91.59 -57.67
N GLY A 5 -30.43 90.31 -57.30
CA GLY A 5 -29.54 89.84 -56.23
C GLY A 5 -30.15 89.44 -54.87
N ALA A 6 -30.07 88.12 -54.61
CA ALA A 6 -29.76 87.45 -53.33
C ALA A 6 -30.85 87.12 -52.28
N ASP A 7 -30.78 85.82 -51.92
CA ASP A 7 -30.98 85.12 -50.64
C ASP A 7 -32.35 84.60 -50.14
N GLU A 8 -32.32 83.28 -49.93
CA GLU A 8 -33.20 82.22 -49.39
C GLU A 8 -33.50 82.32 -47.87
N PRO A 9 -34.18 81.35 -47.18
CA PRO A 9 -35.36 80.54 -47.54
C PRO A 9 -36.34 80.29 -46.34
N SER A 10 -37.33 79.40 -46.54
CA SER A 10 -37.92 78.42 -45.58
C SER A 10 -39.34 78.67 -45.02
N SER A 11 -40.28 77.79 -45.38
CA SER A 11 -40.74 76.70 -44.49
C SER A 11 -41.91 75.91 -45.11
N ARG A 12 -41.70 74.62 -45.37
CA ARG A 12 -42.76 73.63 -45.64
C ARG A 12 -42.69 72.57 -44.55
N SER A 13 -43.72 72.54 -43.73
CA SER A 13 -43.99 71.53 -42.70
C SER A 13 -44.42 70.21 -43.37
N GLY A 14 -43.70 69.12 -43.10
CA GLY A 14 -44.10 67.75 -43.38
C GLY A 14 -43.68 66.85 -42.21
N SER A 15 -44.65 66.18 -41.59
CA SER A 15 -44.49 65.21 -40.49
C SER A 15 -43.93 63.87 -40.98
N PRO A 16 -43.10 63.18 -40.18
CA PRO A 16 -42.85 61.74 -40.32
C PRO A 16 -43.06 60.99 -38.99
N ASP A 17 -44.09 60.16 -38.85
CA ASP A 17 -44.30 59.36 -37.62
C ASP A 17 -45.11 58.05 -37.84
N LYS A 18 -44.85 57.30 -38.93
CA LYS A 18 -45.55 56.01 -39.17
C LYS A 18 -44.69 54.79 -39.50
N GLU A 19 -43.37 54.92 -39.64
CA GLU A 19 -42.50 53.77 -39.98
C GLU A 19 -41.87 53.06 -38.76
N GLY A 20 -41.78 53.71 -37.59
CA GLY A 20 -41.16 53.11 -36.38
C GLY A 20 -41.97 51.97 -35.74
N GLY A 21 -43.29 52.12 -35.61
CA GLY A 21 -44.14 51.18 -34.86
C GLY A 21 -44.27 49.77 -35.45
N VAL A 22 -44.10 49.61 -36.77
CA VAL A 22 -44.24 48.29 -37.43
C VAL A 22 -43.01 47.39 -37.20
N SER A 23 -41.84 48.00 -36.97
CA SER A 23 -40.59 47.28 -36.67
C SER A 23 -40.54 46.80 -35.22
N GLU A 24 -40.98 47.63 -34.28
CA GLU A 24 -41.02 47.31 -32.85
C GLU A 24 -42.02 46.18 -32.54
N ASP A 25 -43.23 46.23 -33.12
CA ASP A 25 -44.24 45.17 -32.96
C ASP A 25 -43.76 43.79 -33.46
N ARG A 26 -42.98 43.78 -34.55
CA ARG A 26 -42.38 42.54 -35.07
C ARG A 26 -41.29 41.98 -34.16
N SER A 27 -40.47 42.84 -33.55
CA SER A 27 -39.41 42.41 -32.62
C SER A 27 -40.00 41.83 -31.34
N LEU A 28 -41.01 42.49 -30.78
CA LEU A 28 -41.72 42.02 -29.59
C LEU A 28 -42.41 40.68 -29.82
N LEU A 29 -43.03 40.48 -31.00
CA LEU A 29 -43.61 39.19 -31.36
C LEU A 29 -42.57 38.08 -31.43
N ARG A 30 -41.39 38.34 -32.03
CA ARG A 30 -40.29 37.36 -32.10
C ARG A 30 -39.73 37.02 -30.72
N GLN A 31 -39.60 38.01 -29.83
CA GLN A 31 -39.18 37.82 -28.45
C GLN A 31 -40.17 36.90 -27.70
N ARG A 32 -41.48 37.17 -27.80
CA ARG A 32 -42.53 36.34 -27.20
C ARG A 32 -42.50 34.90 -27.73
N LEU A 33 -42.27 34.71 -29.03
CA LEU A 33 -42.13 33.38 -29.62
C LEU A 33 -40.88 32.65 -29.13
N ALA A 34 -39.75 33.34 -28.95
CA ALA A 34 -38.53 32.75 -28.40
C ALA A 34 -38.69 32.33 -26.92
N VAL A 35 -39.38 33.15 -26.11
CA VAL A 35 -39.73 32.80 -24.72
C VAL A 35 -40.67 31.59 -24.69
N LYS A 36 -41.68 31.58 -25.55
CA LYS A 36 -42.60 30.44 -25.65
C LYS A 36 -41.86 29.16 -26.04
N GLU A 37 -40.95 29.23 -27.01
CA GLU A 37 -40.12 28.08 -27.41
C GLU A 37 -39.26 27.55 -26.24
N LEU A 38 -38.66 28.43 -25.44
CA LEU A 38 -37.91 28.02 -24.25
C LEU A 38 -38.79 27.18 -23.30
N ILE A 39 -39.99 27.66 -22.98
CA ILE A 39 -40.92 27.00 -22.06
C ILE A 39 -41.47 25.71 -22.67
N ASP A 40 -41.98 25.75 -23.90
CA ASP A 40 -42.57 24.59 -24.59
C ASP A 40 -41.54 23.46 -24.74
N THR A 41 -40.28 23.80 -25.04
CA THR A 41 -39.19 22.83 -25.13
C THR A 41 -38.75 22.30 -23.77
N GLU A 42 -38.88 23.07 -22.68
CA GLU A 42 -38.61 22.60 -21.31
C GLU A 42 -39.69 21.61 -20.84
N VAL A 43 -40.96 21.89 -21.12
CA VAL A 43 -42.08 20.95 -20.87
C VAL A 43 -41.84 19.62 -21.58
N SER A 44 -41.50 19.69 -22.87
CA SER A 44 -41.23 18.50 -23.67
C SER A 44 -39.99 17.73 -23.18
N TYR A 45 -38.96 18.44 -22.75
CA TYR A 45 -37.74 17.86 -22.19
C TYR A 45 -38.03 17.10 -20.89
N LEU A 46 -38.69 17.72 -19.92
CA LEU A 46 -39.02 17.09 -18.64
C LEU A 46 -39.95 15.89 -18.81
N HIS A 47 -40.94 16.00 -19.70
CA HIS A 47 -41.81 14.87 -20.00
C HIS A 47 -41.00 13.67 -20.53
N MET A 48 -40.03 13.92 -21.43
CA MET A 48 -39.15 12.87 -21.93
C MET A 48 -38.29 12.24 -20.83
N LEU A 49 -37.71 13.04 -19.93
CA LEU A 49 -36.93 12.52 -18.82
C LEU A 49 -37.78 11.69 -17.85
N GLN A 50 -39.00 12.11 -17.56
CA GLN A 50 -39.92 11.37 -16.70
C GLN A 50 -40.29 10.02 -17.31
N LEU A 51 -40.55 9.94 -18.61
CA LEU A 51 -40.77 8.67 -19.32
C LEU A 51 -39.53 7.76 -19.23
N CYS A 52 -38.32 8.32 -19.37
CA CYS A 52 -37.08 7.58 -19.19
C CYS A 52 -36.94 7.00 -17.76
N ALA A 53 -37.12 7.85 -16.75
CA ALA A 53 -36.86 7.52 -15.36
C ALA A 53 -37.95 6.65 -14.71
N SER A 54 -39.21 6.72 -15.16
CA SER A 54 -40.33 5.98 -14.56
C SER A 54 -40.72 4.75 -15.39
N ASP A 55 -40.95 4.88 -16.69
CA ASP A 55 -41.46 3.80 -17.54
C ASP A 55 -40.35 2.92 -18.11
N ILE A 56 -39.32 3.53 -18.72
CA ILE A 56 -38.25 2.76 -19.38
C ILE A 56 -37.37 2.10 -18.32
N ARG A 57 -36.91 2.86 -17.31
CA ARG A 57 -36.08 2.35 -16.22
C ARG A 57 -36.73 1.18 -15.49
N SER A 58 -38.01 1.27 -15.14
CA SER A 58 -38.72 0.20 -14.43
C SER A 58 -38.87 -1.08 -15.25
N ARG A 59 -39.08 -0.96 -16.56
CA ARG A 59 -39.15 -2.11 -17.49
C ARG A 59 -37.78 -2.74 -17.72
N LEU A 60 -36.72 -1.94 -17.77
CA LEU A 60 -35.35 -2.44 -17.90
C LEU A 60 -34.85 -3.15 -16.64
N HIS A 61 -35.31 -2.76 -15.44
CA HIS A 61 -34.97 -3.47 -14.19
C HIS A 61 -35.50 -4.91 -14.13
N GLN A 62 -36.50 -5.24 -14.95
CA GLN A 62 -37.04 -6.60 -15.03
C GLN A 62 -36.13 -7.52 -15.86
N LEU A 63 -35.12 -6.98 -16.53
CA LEU A 63 -34.17 -7.73 -17.33
C LEU A 63 -33.03 -8.27 -16.44
N PRO A 64 -32.65 -9.56 -16.59
CA PRO A 64 -31.71 -10.24 -15.69
C PRO A 64 -30.26 -9.72 -15.72
N GLN A 65 -29.92 -8.80 -16.64
CA GLN A 65 -28.58 -8.22 -16.82
C GLN A 65 -28.57 -6.68 -16.86
N GLY A 66 -29.64 -6.04 -16.40
CA GLY A 66 -29.75 -4.58 -16.38
C GLY A 66 -28.90 -3.96 -15.27
N ASP A 67 -27.73 -3.40 -15.59
CA ASP A 67 -27.02 -2.46 -14.68
C ASP A 67 -27.65 -1.07 -14.86
N VAL A 68 -28.95 -1.00 -14.56
CA VAL A 68 -29.86 0.08 -14.96
C VAL A 68 -29.50 1.40 -14.25
N ASP A 69 -28.97 1.31 -13.03
CA ASP A 69 -28.51 2.47 -12.27
C ASP A 69 -27.33 3.18 -12.96
N VAL A 70 -26.44 2.41 -13.61
CA VAL A 70 -25.34 2.98 -14.42
C VAL A 70 -25.86 3.65 -15.69
N LEU A 71 -26.92 3.10 -16.28
CA LEU A 71 -27.49 3.61 -17.52
C LEU A 71 -28.10 5.01 -17.35
N PHE A 72 -28.80 5.24 -16.24
CA PHE A 72 -29.53 6.50 -15.98
C PHE A 72 -28.82 7.44 -15.00
N SER A 73 -27.80 6.99 -14.27
CA SER A 73 -27.01 7.82 -13.35
C SER A 73 -27.90 8.66 -12.42
N ASN A 74 -27.66 9.97 -12.31
CA ASN A 74 -28.41 10.92 -11.51
C ASN A 74 -29.54 11.62 -12.27
N ILE A 75 -30.24 10.93 -13.18
CA ILE A 75 -31.34 11.53 -13.97
C ILE A 75 -32.48 12.08 -13.11
N ASP A 76 -32.72 11.50 -11.93
CA ASP A 76 -33.76 11.96 -11.00
C ASP A 76 -33.43 13.35 -10.45
N ASP A 77 -32.16 13.61 -10.11
CA ASP A 77 -31.70 14.93 -9.65
C ASP A 77 -31.86 15.99 -10.76
N ILE A 78 -31.61 15.61 -12.02
CA ILE A 78 -31.85 16.48 -13.18
C ILE A 78 -33.34 16.79 -13.30
N ILE A 79 -34.21 15.79 -13.19
CA ILE A 79 -35.67 15.98 -13.26
C ILE A 79 -36.14 16.93 -12.16
N GLU A 80 -35.60 16.81 -10.94
CA GLU A 80 -35.97 17.67 -9.82
C GLU A 80 -35.59 19.14 -10.06
N VAL A 81 -34.33 19.40 -10.42
CA VAL A 81 -33.84 20.77 -10.67
C VAL A 81 -34.57 21.40 -11.85
N ASN A 82 -34.69 20.67 -12.97
CA ASN A 82 -35.40 21.16 -14.14
C ASN A 82 -36.89 21.33 -13.88
N GLY A 83 -37.50 20.48 -13.04
CA GLY A 83 -38.90 20.59 -12.62
C GLY A 83 -39.19 21.90 -11.90
N ARG A 84 -38.31 22.29 -10.96
CA ARG A 84 -38.38 23.60 -10.29
C ARG A 84 -38.16 24.75 -11.28
N LEU A 85 -37.16 24.65 -12.15
CA LEU A 85 -36.90 25.65 -13.18
C LEU A 85 -38.13 25.86 -14.09
N LEU A 86 -38.78 24.78 -14.54
CA LEU A 86 -39.99 24.87 -15.36
C LEU A 86 -41.14 25.55 -14.61
N HIS A 87 -41.36 25.17 -13.35
CA HIS A 87 -42.40 25.78 -12.52
C HIS A 87 -42.21 27.30 -12.45
N ASP A 88 -40.99 27.75 -12.13
CA ASP A 88 -40.69 29.17 -11.97
C ASP A 88 -40.73 29.91 -13.31
N LEU A 89 -40.29 29.27 -14.42
CA LEU A 89 -40.46 29.79 -15.78
C LEU A 89 -41.93 29.99 -16.14
N GLN A 90 -42.82 29.08 -15.75
CA GLN A 90 -44.25 29.20 -16.00
C GLN A 90 -44.88 30.33 -15.18
N GLU A 91 -44.44 30.55 -13.93
CA GLU A 91 -44.91 31.67 -13.11
C GLU A 91 -44.56 33.04 -13.72
N THR A 92 -43.43 33.16 -14.43
CA THR A 92 -43.04 34.42 -15.11
C THR A 92 -44.06 34.87 -16.16
N ALA A 93 -44.84 33.95 -16.73
CA ALA A 93 -45.84 34.27 -17.76
C ALA A 93 -46.96 35.19 -17.26
N SER A 94 -47.15 35.28 -15.94
CA SER A 94 -48.12 36.19 -15.32
C SER A 94 -47.69 37.67 -15.32
N LYS A 95 -46.41 37.96 -15.62
CA LYS A 95 -45.80 39.30 -15.52
C LYS A 95 -45.25 39.76 -16.87
N GLU A 96 -46.14 40.06 -17.83
CA GLU A 96 -45.80 40.30 -19.25
C GLU A 96 -44.65 41.31 -19.47
N GLU A 97 -44.63 42.45 -18.76
CA GLU A 97 -43.60 43.49 -18.97
C GLU A 97 -42.22 43.11 -18.41
N GLU A 98 -42.18 42.31 -17.34
CA GLU A 98 -40.94 41.93 -16.64
C GLU A 98 -40.47 40.51 -16.97
N GLN A 99 -41.28 39.73 -17.70
CA GLN A 99 -41.08 38.31 -17.95
C GLN A 99 -39.65 37.98 -18.41
N VAL A 100 -39.13 38.77 -19.34
CA VAL A 100 -37.80 38.57 -19.94
C VAL A 100 -36.68 38.80 -18.92
N SER A 101 -36.82 39.81 -18.05
CA SER A 101 -35.86 40.09 -16.98
C SER A 101 -35.89 38.98 -15.91
N LEU A 102 -37.10 38.52 -15.56
CA LEU A 102 -37.29 37.42 -14.61
C LEU A 102 -36.67 36.12 -15.11
N ILE A 103 -36.85 35.77 -16.39
CA ILE A 103 -36.20 34.60 -17.00
C ILE A 103 -34.67 34.69 -16.87
N GLY A 104 -34.09 35.86 -17.17
CA GLY A 104 -32.65 36.07 -17.01
C GLY A 104 -32.18 35.87 -15.57
N ASN A 105 -32.91 36.40 -14.58
CA ASN A 105 -32.59 36.21 -13.17
C ASN A 105 -32.74 34.75 -12.73
N LEU A 106 -33.78 34.05 -13.16
CA LEU A 106 -33.99 32.63 -12.86
C LEU A 106 -32.79 31.79 -13.31
N PHE A 107 -32.27 31.98 -14.52
CA PHE A 107 -31.08 31.23 -14.95
C PHE A 107 -29.83 31.58 -14.16
N LEU A 108 -29.68 32.82 -13.67
CA LEU A 108 -28.59 33.19 -12.78
C LEU A 108 -28.73 32.55 -11.39
N GLU A 109 -29.96 32.36 -10.91
CA GLU A 109 -30.25 31.66 -9.65
C GLU A 109 -29.98 30.15 -9.76
N PHE A 110 -30.40 29.52 -10.87
CA PHE A 110 -30.27 28.07 -11.08
C PHE A 110 -28.92 27.63 -11.65
N GLN A 111 -28.03 28.53 -12.08
CA GLN A 111 -26.78 28.18 -12.77
C GLN A 111 -25.90 27.18 -12.00
N GLU A 112 -25.76 27.38 -10.68
CA GLU A 112 -24.90 26.52 -9.84
C GLU A 112 -25.52 25.13 -9.70
N GLU A 113 -26.82 25.05 -9.43
CA GLU A 113 -27.53 23.78 -9.30
C GLU A 113 -27.52 22.99 -10.62
N LEU A 114 -27.75 23.66 -11.75
CA LEU A 114 -27.63 23.09 -13.09
C LEU A 114 -26.20 22.56 -13.33
N GLU A 115 -25.16 23.33 -13.00
CA GLU A 115 -23.78 22.84 -13.13
C GLU A 115 -23.54 21.58 -12.28
N GLN A 116 -24.01 21.57 -11.03
CA GLN A 116 -23.79 20.46 -10.09
C GLN A 116 -24.43 19.15 -10.55
N VAL A 117 -25.67 19.18 -11.03
CA VAL A 117 -26.36 17.96 -11.45
C VAL A 117 -25.92 17.48 -12.84
N TYR A 118 -25.73 18.39 -13.80
CA TYR A 118 -25.37 18.00 -15.17
C TYR A 118 -23.92 17.51 -15.28
N LYS A 119 -22.97 18.02 -14.47
CA LYS A 119 -21.58 17.52 -14.52
C LYS A 119 -21.50 16.04 -14.12
N VAL A 120 -22.28 15.59 -13.14
CA VAL A 120 -22.32 14.18 -12.69
C VAL A 120 -22.84 13.28 -13.81
N TYR A 121 -23.92 13.70 -14.47
CA TYR A 121 -24.52 12.96 -15.58
C TYR A 121 -23.57 12.87 -16.77
N CYS A 122 -22.95 13.99 -17.16
CA CYS A 122 -22.03 14.06 -18.30
C CYS A 122 -20.79 13.17 -18.13
N VAL A 123 -20.29 12.96 -16.91
CA VAL A 123 -19.19 12.02 -16.65
C VAL A 123 -19.66 10.57 -16.77
N SER A 124 -20.85 10.27 -16.25
CA SER A 124 -21.43 8.92 -16.27
C SER A 124 -21.87 8.46 -17.65
N TYR A 125 -22.18 9.41 -18.55
CA TYR A 125 -22.69 9.15 -19.89
C TYR A 125 -21.78 8.23 -20.73
N GLU A 126 -20.45 8.30 -20.57
CA GLU A 126 -19.55 7.40 -21.29
C GLU A 126 -19.67 5.94 -20.83
N GLN A 127 -19.87 5.72 -19.54
CA GLN A 127 -20.10 4.37 -19.02
C GLN A 127 -21.46 3.83 -19.49
N ALA A 128 -22.49 4.69 -19.53
CA ALA A 128 -23.78 4.34 -20.10
C ALA A 128 -23.66 3.95 -21.59
N LEU A 129 -22.85 4.66 -22.39
CA LEU A 129 -22.60 4.30 -23.79
C LEU A 129 -21.90 2.94 -23.95
N LEU A 130 -20.89 2.65 -23.14
CA LEU A 130 -20.23 1.34 -23.14
C LEU A 130 -21.19 0.21 -22.79
N LEU A 131 -22.12 0.46 -21.87
CA LEU A 131 -23.17 -0.50 -21.51
C LEU A 131 -24.17 -0.70 -22.66
N VAL A 132 -24.59 0.38 -23.33
CA VAL A 132 -25.43 0.29 -24.53
C VAL A 132 -24.73 -0.50 -25.65
N GLU A 133 -23.43 -0.30 -25.85
CA GLU A 133 -22.63 -1.10 -26.79
C GLU A 133 -22.53 -2.57 -26.39
N ALA A 134 -22.47 -2.87 -25.10
CA ALA A 134 -22.52 -4.25 -24.60
C ALA A 134 -23.88 -4.88 -24.92
N TYR A 135 -24.99 -4.18 -24.66
CA TYR A 135 -26.34 -4.66 -24.98
C TYR A 135 -26.55 -4.87 -26.48
N ARG A 136 -25.94 -4.06 -27.35
CA ARG A 136 -25.97 -4.27 -28.81
C ARG A 136 -25.29 -5.57 -29.26
N LYS A 137 -24.41 -6.15 -28.45
CA LYS A 137 -23.77 -7.45 -28.77
C LYS A 137 -24.70 -8.63 -28.45
N GLU A 138 -25.80 -8.40 -27.75
CA GLU A 138 -26.79 -9.40 -27.38
C GLU A 138 -28.12 -9.16 -28.13
N PRO A 139 -28.36 -9.86 -29.24
CA PRO A 139 -29.46 -9.53 -30.16
C PRO A 139 -30.87 -9.78 -29.61
N GLU A 140 -31.02 -10.64 -28.61
CA GLU A 140 -32.31 -10.85 -27.92
C GLU A 140 -32.61 -9.69 -26.97
N LEU A 141 -31.64 -9.35 -26.11
CA LEU A 141 -31.72 -8.22 -25.19
C LEU A 141 -31.92 -6.90 -25.94
N GLN A 142 -31.18 -6.66 -27.02
CA GLN A 142 -31.34 -5.47 -27.85
C GLN A 142 -32.76 -5.35 -28.43
N ARG A 143 -33.38 -6.46 -28.85
CA ARG A 143 -34.74 -6.46 -29.40
C ARG A 143 -35.78 -6.13 -28.33
N GLU A 144 -35.62 -6.66 -27.13
CA GLU A 144 -36.49 -6.36 -25.98
C GLU A 144 -36.37 -4.90 -25.56
N ILE A 145 -35.15 -4.38 -25.42
CA ILE A 145 -34.88 -2.97 -25.10
C ILE A 145 -35.49 -2.06 -26.17
N GLN A 146 -35.30 -2.38 -27.45
CA GLN A 146 -35.86 -1.59 -28.55
C GLN A 146 -37.40 -1.60 -28.53
N GLY A 147 -38.02 -2.76 -28.28
CA GLY A 147 -39.48 -2.86 -28.17
C GLY A 147 -40.05 -2.05 -27.00
N ILE A 148 -39.35 -2.02 -25.85
CA ILE A 148 -39.73 -1.17 -24.71
C ILE A 148 -39.67 0.30 -25.10
N ILE A 149 -38.61 0.72 -25.80
CA ILE A 149 -38.42 2.13 -26.17
C ILE A 149 -39.42 2.57 -27.23
N GLU A 150 -39.69 1.75 -28.25
CA GLU A 150 -40.69 2.08 -29.27
C GLU A 150 -42.10 2.17 -28.69
N ALA A 151 -42.41 1.39 -27.65
CA ALA A 151 -43.69 1.45 -26.96
C ALA A 151 -43.88 2.72 -26.13
N VAL A 152 -42.81 3.25 -25.51
CA VAL A 152 -42.88 4.41 -24.61
C VAL A 152 -42.53 5.72 -25.34
N VAL A 153 -41.52 5.72 -26.21
CA VAL A 153 -41.00 6.87 -26.94
C VAL A 153 -40.82 6.51 -28.43
N PRO A 154 -41.91 6.51 -29.23
CA PRO A 154 -41.87 6.11 -30.65
C PRO A 154 -40.89 6.93 -31.48
N GLN A 155 -40.71 8.21 -31.11
CA GLN A 155 -39.80 9.15 -31.77
C GLN A 155 -38.30 8.85 -31.60
N ALA A 156 -37.92 7.96 -30.67
CA ALA A 156 -36.52 7.54 -30.51
C ALA A 156 -36.03 6.68 -31.68
N GLY A 157 -36.95 6.04 -32.44
CA GLY A 157 -36.67 5.27 -33.64
C GLY A 157 -35.49 4.30 -33.48
N SER A 158 -34.66 4.17 -34.52
CA SER A 158 -33.47 3.28 -34.52
C SER A 158 -32.35 3.71 -33.57
N SER A 159 -32.41 4.93 -33.03
CA SER A 159 -31.41 5.46 -32.10
C SER A 159 -31.59 4.93 -30.68
N GLY A 160 -32.78 4.42 -30.34
CA GLY A 160 -33.08 3.69 -29.11
C GLY A 160 -32.60 4.41 -27.84
N LEU A 161 -31.85 3.69 -26.99
CA LEU A 161 -31.30 4.24 -25.73
C LEU A 161 -30.35 5.41 -25.95
N THR A 162 -29.57 5.40 -27.02
CA THR A 162 -28.58 6.46 -27.27
C THR A 162 -29.24 7.83 -27.43
N PHE A 163 -30.42 7.89 -28.07
CA PHE A 163 -31.17 9.14 -28.21
C PHE A 163 -31.65 9.69 -26.86
N LEU A 164 -32.17 8.81 -26.00
CA LEU A 164 -32.69 9.22 -24.70
C LEU A 164 -31.55 9.71 -23.79
N LEU A 165 -30.46 8.95 -23.75
CA LEU A 165 -29.33 9.22 -22.85
C LEU A 165 -28.55 10.48 -23.22
N VAL A 166 -28.52 10.87 -24.50
CA VAL A 166 -27.83 12.10 -24.94
C VAL A 166 -28.65 13.37 -24.67
N THR A 167 -29.96 13.23 -24.40
CA THR A 167 -30.88 14.38 -24.30
C THR A 167 -30.48 15.38 -23.21
N PRO A 168 -30.10 14.99 -21.97
CA PRO A 168 -29.61 15.94 -20.97
C PRO A 168 -28.35 16.70 -21.40
N LEU A 169 -27.39 16.00 -22.01
CA LEU A 169 -26.16 16.62 -22.53
C LEU A 169 -26.45 17.64 -23.64
N GLN A 170 -27.47 17.38 -24.47
CA GLN A 170 -27.93 18.34 -25.46
C GLN A 170 -28.73 19.51 -24.84
N ARG A 171 -29.44 19.31 -23.74
CA ARG A 171 -30.26 20.37 -23.14
C ARG A 171 -29.41 21.45 -22.50
N ILE A 172 -28.41 21.08 -21.71
CA ILE A 172 -27.53 22.05 -21.03
C ILE A 172 -26.77 22.97 -22.00
N THR A 173 -26.42 22.44 -23.18
CA THR A 173 -25.78 23.20 -24.26
C THR A 173 -26.74 24.07 -25.06
N LYS A 174 -28.06 23.82 -24.98
CA LYS A 174 -29.09 24.62 -25.66
C LYS A 174 -29.52 25.86 -24.88
N TYR A 175 -29.41 25.89 -23.55
CA TYR A 175 -29.86 27.06 -22.78
C TYR A 175 -29.19 28.38 -23.20
N PRO A 176 -27.86 28.45 -23.41
CA PRO A 176 -27.24 29.68 -23.92
C PRO A 176 -27.80 30.12 -25.26
N LEU A 177 -28.08 29.17 -26.16
CA LEU A 177 -28.62 29.47 -27.50
C LEU A 177 -30.06 29.99 -27.43
N LEU A 178 -30.87 29.43 -26.52
CA LEU A 178 -32.24 29.87 -26.29
C LEU A 178 -32.28 31.27 -25.66
N LEU A 179 -31.42 31.55 -24.67
CA LEU A 179 -31.30 32.88 -24.08
C LEU A 179 -30.74 33.90 -25.07
N GLN A 180 -29.76 33.51 -25.89
CA GLN A 180 -29.21 34.36 -26.94
C GLN A 180 -30.28 34.73 -27.97
N LYS A 181 -31.15 33.79 -28.37
CA LYS A 181 -32.27 34.06 -29.25
C LYS A 181 -33.26 35.07 -28.65
N ILE A 182 -33.50 35.02 -27.34
CA ILE A 182 -34.33 36.01 -26.65
C ILE A 182 -33.61 37.37 -26.61
N LEU A 183 -32.30 37.39 -26.30
CA LEU A 183 -31.47 38.58 -26.26
C LEU A 183 -31.41 39.32 -27.61
N GLU A 184 -31.25 38.59 -28.72
CA GLU A 184 -31.23 39.14 -30.09
C GLU A 184 -32.54 39.84 -30.48
N ASN A 185 -33.65 39.49 -29.84
CA ASN A 185 -34.96 40.10 -30.06
C ASN A 185 -35.36 41.09 -28.93
N THR A 186 -34.44 41.39 -28.01
CA THR A 186 -34.64 42.33 -26.89
C THR A 186 -33.89 43.64 -27.16
N PRO A 187 -34.56 44.83 -27.15
CA PRO A 187 -33.90 46.11 -27.38
C PRO A 187 -32.72 46.37 -26.43
N PRO A 188 -31.60 46.95 -26.88
CA PRO A 188 -30.44 47.25 -26.03
C PRO A 188 -30.75 48.17 -24.85
N ASP A 189 -31.73 49.06 -25.02
CA ASP A 189 -32.15 50.04 -24.01
C ASP A 189 -33.14 49.44 -22.97
N ALA A 190 -33.57 48.19 -23.16
CA ALA A 190 -34.47 47.52 -22.24
C ALA A 190 -33.75 47.08 -20.96
N SER A 191 -34.39 47.24 -19.80
CA SER A 191 -33.87 46.80 -18.50
C SER A 191 -33.50 45.31 -18.44
N ALA A 192 -34.16 44.49 -19.26
CA ALA A 192 -33.92 43.04 -19.36
C ALA A 192 -32.64 42.67 -20.13
N HIS A 193 -32.16 43.53 -21.04
CA HIS A 193 -31.01 43.23 -21.92
C HIS A 193 -29.72 42.89 -21.15
N PRO A 194 -29.25 43.71 -20.17
CA PRO A 194 -28.04 43.37 -19.42
C PRO A 194 -28.19 42.12 -18.56
N VAL A 195 -29.40 41.84 -18.04
CA VAL A 195 -29.66 40.63 -17.25
C VAL A 195 -29.56 39.38 -18.11
N LEU A 196 -30.19 39.38 -19.29
CA LEU A 196 -30.11 38.29 -20.25
C LEU A 196 -28.70 38.05 -20.77
N GLN A 197 -27.95 39.12 -21.02
CA GLN A 197 -26.55 38.99 -21.46
C GLN A 197 -25.71 38.28 -20.39
N ARG A 198 -25.83 38.70 -19.12
CA ARG A 198 -25.16 38.02 -18.00
C ARG A 198 -25.60 36.57 -17.86
N ALA A 199 -26.90 36.28 -17.96
CA ALA A 199 -27.43 34.91 -17.87
C ALA A 199 -26.91 34.02 -19.01
N THR A 200 -26.81 34.57 -20.23
CA THR A 200 -26.27 33.86 -21.40
C THR A 200 -24.80 33.52 -21.19
N SER A 201 -23.98 34.50 -20.76
CA SER A 201 -22.57 34.27 -20.46
C SER A 201 -22.39 33.26 -19.31
N ALA A 202 -23.17 33.38 -18.23
CA ALA A 202 -23.15 32.43 -17.12
C ALA A 202 -23.40 30.98 -17.58
N LEU A 203 -24.39 30.75 -18.45
CA LEU A 203 -24.66 29.39 -18.96
C LEU A 203 -23.63 28.90 -20.00
N GLN A 204 -22.93 29.82 -20.68
CA GLN A 204 -21.75 29.45 -21.47
C GLN A 204 -20.62 28.98 -20.55
N ASP A 205 -20.37 29.69 -19.44
CA ASP A 205 -19.38 29.31 -18.44
C ASP A 205 -19.72 27.97 -17.78
N VAL A 206 -21.00 27.72 -17.46
CA VAL A 206 -21.47 26.41 -16.96
C VAL A 206 -21.11 25.28 -17.94
N ASN A 207 -21.31 25.48 -19.25
CA ASN A 207 -20.96 24.47 -20.25
C ASN A 207 -19.43 24.24 -20.32
N VAL A 208 -18.63 25.30 -20.22
CA VAL A 208 -17.17 25.20 -20.14
C VAL A 208 -16.76 24.42 -18.88
N ASN A 209 -17.31 24.77 -17.72
CA ASN A 209 -17.02 24.12 -16.44
C ASN A 209 -17.37 22.62 -16.46
N ILE A 210 -18.54 22.25 -17.00
CA ILE A 210 -18.96 20.85 -17.17
C ILE A 210 -17.98 20.11 -18.08
N ASN A 211 -17.59 20.70 -19.21
CA ASN A 211 -16.66 20.08 -20.16
C ASN A 211 -15.27 19.90 -19.55
N GLU A 212 -14.75 20.91 -18.84
CA GLU A 212 -13.50 20.79 -18.11
C GLU A 212 -13.56 19.72 -17.03
N TYR A 213 -14.66 19.66 -16.26
CA TYR A 213 -14.88 18.62 -15.26
C TYR A 213 -14.87 17.22 -15.88
N LYS A 214 -15.57 17.04 -17.01
CA LYS A 214 -15.59 15.80 -17.78
C LYS A 214 -14.18 15.40 -18.21
N MET A 215 -13.43 16.32 -18.82
CA MET A 215 -12.03 16.10 -19.22
C MET A 215 -11.15 15.73 -18.02
N ARG A 216 -11.27 16.44 -16.89
CA ARG A 216 -10.52 16.14 -15.67
C ARG A 216 -10.79 14.71 -15.18
N LYS A 217 -12.05 14.26 -15.19
CA LYS A 217 -12.43 12.89 -14.80
C LYS A 217 -11.96 11.83 -15.80
N GLU A 218 -12.01 12.08 -17.10
CA GLU A 218 -11.47 11.18 -18.12
C GLU A 218 -9.96 10.97 -17.94
N VAL A 219 -9.24 12.08 -17.76
CA VAL A 219 -7.81 12.10 -17.47
C VAL A 219 -7.51 11.34 -16.18
N ALA A 220 -8.30 11.57 -15.12
CA ALA A 220 -8.18 10.82 -13.87
C ALA A 220 -8.34 9.31 -14.10
N SER A 221 -9.43 8.89 -14.76
CA SER A 221 -9.75 7.49 -15.06
C SER A 221 -8.63 6.80 -15.84
N LYS A 222 -8.07 7.48 -16.84
CA LYS A 222 -6.96 6.97 -17.68
C LYS A 222 -5.70 6.61 -16.87
N TYR A 223 -5.41 7.34 -15.80
CA TYR A 223 -4.16 7.16 -15.03
C TYR A 223 -4.36 6.51 -13.66
N THR A 224 -5.60 6.38 -13.20
CA THR A 224 -5.96 5.70 -11.94
C THR A 224 -6.35 4.24 -12.14
N ARG A 225 -6.79 3.84 -13.34
CA ARG A 225 -6.99 2.43 -13.69
C ARG A 225 -5.67 1.67 -13.55
N VAL A 226 -5.53 0.93 -12.46
CA VAL A 226 -4.46 -0.05 -12.27
C VAL A 226 -4.79 -1.24 -13.18
N GLU A 227 -4.43 -1.14 -14.46
CA GLU A 227 -4.40 -2.32 -15.30
C GLU A 227 -3.35 -3.27 -14.70
N HIS A 228 -3.80 -4.41 -14.17
CA HIS A 228 -2.93 -5.51 -13.75
C HIS A 228 -2.36 -6.18 -15.01
N LEU A 229 -1.50 -5.46 -15.72
CA LEU A 229 -0.80 -5.98 -16.89
C LEU A 229 0.32 -6.89 -16.42
N SER A 230 0.36 -8.09 -16.98
CA SER A 230 1.50 -8.98 -16.85
C SER A 230 2.78 -8.31 -17.36
N LEU A 231 3.95 -8.71 -16.86
CA LEU A 231 5.24 -8.18 -17.30
C LEU A 231 5.41 -8.26 -18.83
N ARG A 232 4.84 -9.29 -19.46
CA ARG A 232 4.86 -9.50 -20.91
C ARG A 232 4.04 -8.45 -21.67
N GLU A 233 2.88 -8.05 -21.15
CA GLU A 233 2.04 -7.00 -21.74
C GLU A 233 2.63 -5.60 -21.50
N ARG A 234 3.30 -5.39 -20.36
CA ARG A 234 4.08 -4.17 -20.09
C ARG A 234 5.27 -4.04 -21.04
N LEU A 235 5.93 -5.16 -21.38
CA LEU A 235 7.03 -5.22 -22.35
C LEU A 235 6.55 -5.06 -23.80
N ALA A 236 5.38 -5.63 -24.15
CA ALA A 236 4.79 -5.50 -25.48
C ALA A 236 4.28 -4.07 -25.77
N ARG A 237 3.91 -3.30 -24.74
CA ARG A 237 3.52 -1.88 -24.85
C ARG A 237 4.69 -0.90 -24.89
N ILE A 238 5.94 -1.37 -24.90
CA ILE A 238 7.11 -0.51 -25.11
C ILE A 238 7.11 -0.06 -26.59
N ASN A 239 6.29 0.94 -26.87
CA ASN A 239 6.21 1.60 -28.16
C ASN A 239 7.40 2.60 -28.26
N THR A 240 8.10 2.59 -29.41
CA THR A 240 9.19 3.53 -29.74
C THR A 240 8.80 4.98 -29.51
N HIS A 241 7.52 5.32 -29.71
CA HIS A 241 6.96 6.64 -29.42
C HIS A 241 6.93 7.00 -27.92
N THR A 242 6.64 6.05 -27.03
CA THR A 242 6.68 6.26 -25.56
C THR A 242 8.10 6.37 -25.02
N LEU A 243 9.04 5.61 -25.59
CA LEU A 243 10.47 5.71 -25.29
C LEU A 243 11.01 7.07 -25.73
N SER A 244 10.67 7.52 -26.94
CA SER A 244 11.04 8.84 -27.46
C SER A 244 10.56 9.96 -26.54
N LYS A 245 9.30 9.94 -26.10
CA LYS A 245 8.77 10.94 -25.15
C LYS A 245 9.52 10.94 -23.81
N LYS A 246 9.88 9.77 -23.27
CA LYS A 246 10.70 9.70 -22.04
C LYS A 246 12.10 10.29 -22.24
N THR A 247 12.75 10.00 -23.37
CA THR A 247 14.06 10.57 -23.70
C THR A 247 13.98 12.09 -23.89
N THR A 248 12.94 12.60 -24.55
CA THR A 248 12.75 14.04 -24.72
C THR A 248 12.48 14.75 -23.39
N ARG A 249 11.67 14.17 -22.50
CA ARG A 249 11.44 14.71 -21.15
C ARG A 249 12.71 14.74 -20.32
N LEU A 250 13.52 13.69 -20.39
CA LEU A 250 14.83 13.64 -19.73
C LEU A 250 15.74 14.78 -20.26
N SER A 251 15.74 15.00 -21.58
CA SER A 251 16.48 16.11 -22.18
C SER A 251 16.01 17.47 -21.65
N GLN A 252 14.70 17.67 -21.48
CA GLN A 252 14.15 18.92 -20.91
C GLN A 252 14.54 19.09 -19.44
N LEU A 253 14.48 18.01 -18.65
CA LEU A 253 14.91 18.01 -17.25
C LEU A 253 16.41 18.36 -17.11
N LEU A 254 17.25 17.85 -18.02
CA LEU A 254 18.68 18.18 -18.05
C LEU A 254 18.92 19.65 -18.43
N LYS A 255 18.12 20.23 -19.33
CA LYS A 255 18.20 21.66 -19.65
C LYS A 255 17.90 22.52 -18.43
N GLN A 256 16.89 22.16 -17.64
CA GLN A 256 16.53 22.87 -16.41
C GLN A 256 17.64 22.80 -15.36
N GLU A 257 18.24 21.62 -15.16
CA GLU A 257 19.35 21.44 -14.22
C GLU A 257 20.65 22.11 -14.62
N ALA A 258 20.90 22.20 -15.92
CA ALA A 258 22.02 22.97 -16.45
C ALA A 258 21.77 24.49 -16.38
N GLY A 259 20.59 24.95 -15.91
CA GLY A 259 20.22 26.36 -15.87
C GLY A 259 19.99 26.98 -17.26
N LEU A 260 19.81 26.16 -18.29
CA LEU A 260 19.63 26.60 -19.67
C LEU A 260 18.19 27.04 -19.96
N VAL A 261 17.23 26.52 -19.20
CA VAL A 261 15.81 26.88 -19.26
C VAL A 261 15.32 27.10 -17.83
N PRO A 262 14.60 28.19 -17.51
CA PRO A 262 14.04 28.40 -16.19
C PRO A 262 13.07 27.28 -15.82
N ARG A 263 13.16 26.79 -14.57
CA ARG A 263 12.23 25.80 -14.04
C ARG A 263 10.91 26.50 -13.71
N THR A 264 9.78 25.92 -14.13
CA THR A 264 8.46 26.40 -13.70
C THR A 264 8.30 26.10 -12.21
N GLU A 265 8.23 27.14 -11.39
CA GLU A 265 7.90 27.03 -9.97
C GLU A 265 6.38 27.11 -9.81
N ASP A 266 5.76 25.99 -9.44
CA ASP A 266 4.35 25.93 -9.05
C ASP A 266 4.31 25.70 -7.54
N LYS A 267 4.58 26.77 -6.79
CA LYS A 267 4.70 26.71 -5.33
C LYS A 267 3.44 26.16 -4.66
N GLU A 268 2.27 26.49 -5.20
CA GLU A 268 0.99 25.98 -4.71
C GLU A 268 0.91 24.46 -4.84
N PHE A 269 1.26 23.92 -6.01
CA PHE A 269 1.30 22.46 -6.19
C PHE A 269 2.41 21.79 -5.38
N ASP A 270 3.59 22.40 -5.29
CA ASP A 270 4.72 21.86 -4.55
C ASP A 270 4.37 21.66 -3.06
N ASP A 271 3.71 22.65 -2.44
CA ASP A 271 3.20 22.54 -1.06
C ASP A 271 2.16 21.41 -0.91
N LEU A 272 1.30 21.21 -1.92
CA LEU A 272 0.30 20.14 -1.94
C LEU A 272 0.93 18.75 -2.12
N GLU A 273 1.95 18.64 -2.97
CA GLU A 273 2.72 17.41 -3.17
C GLU A 273 3.46 17.03 -1.89
N GLU A 274 4.15 17.97 -1.24
CA GLU A 274 4.84 17.74 0.03
C GLU A 274 3.87 17.21 1.09
N LYS A 275 2.70 17.85 1.22
CA LYS A 275 1.66 17.41 2.15
C LYS A 275 1.15 16.00 1.81
N PHE A 276 0.93 15.68 0.54
CA PHE A 276 0.54 14.33 0.13
C PHE A 276 1.63 13.29 0.45
N GLN A 277 2.90 13.61 0.20
CA GLN A 277 4.02 12.73 0.52
C GLN A 277 4.09 12.45 2.03
N TRP A 278 3.92 13.48 2.86
CA TRP A 278 3.89 13.34 4.31
C TRP A 278 2.72 12.45 4.78
N VAL A 279 1.51 12.69 4.28
CA VAL A 279 0.34 11.86 4.59
C VAL A 279 0.54 10.41 4.15
N SER A 280 1.09 10.21 2.95
CA SER A 280 1.40 8.87 2.43
C SER A 280 2.44 8.14 3.30
N LEU A 281 3.43 8.87 3.82
CA LEU A 281 4.42 8.33 4.74
C LEU A 281 3.74 7.87 6.04
N CYS A 282 2.90 8.70 6.66
CA CYS A 282 2.17 8.35 7.88
C CYS A 282 1.32 7.08 7.72
N VAL A 283 0.58 6.94 6.61
CA VAL A 283 -0.21 5.73 6.32
C VAL A 283 0.71 4.50 6.20
N THR A 284 1.81 4.63 5.47
CA THR A 284 2.71 3.51 5.19
C THR A 284 3.44 3.05 6.45
N GLU A 285 3.90 4.00 7.27
CA GLU A 285 4.60 3.74 8.52
C GLU A 285 3.65 3.14 9.57
N LEU A 286 2.45 3.72 9.76
CA LEU A 286 1.46 3.15 10.64
C LEU A 286 1.09 1.73 10.22
N ARG A 287 0.97 1.47 8.91
CA ARG A 287 0.71 0.12 8.39
C ARG A 287 1.84 -0.82 8.76
N SER A 288 3.09 -0.43 8.51
CA SER A 288 4.25 -1.24 8.90
C SER A 288 4.24 -1.54 10.40
N ASN A 289 3.97 -0.54 11.23
CA ASN A 289 3.95 -0.69 12.69
C ASN A 289 2.84 -1.63 13.17
N VAL A 290 1.63 -1.53 12.60
CA VAL A 290 0.51 -2.43 12.93
C VAL A 290 0.78 -3.86 12.45
N ALA A 291 1.42 -4.04 11.29
CA ALA A 291 1.83 -5.36 10.81
C ALA A 291 2.79 -6.03 11.80
N VAL A 292 3.86 -5.31 12.17
CA VAL A 292 4.84 -5.79 13.17
C VAL A 292 4.17 -6.07 14.51
N TYR A 293 3.23 -5.22 14.94
CA TYR A 293 2.45 -5.45 16.16
C TYR A 293 1.64 -6.76 16.10
N LEU A 294 0.98 -7.04 14.97
CA LEU A 294 0.23 -8.28 14.77
C LEU A 294 1.14 -9.51 14.77
N ASP A 295 2.30 -9.43 14.12
CA ASP A 295 3.30 -10.50 14.11
C ASP A 295 3.82 -10.78 15.52
N ASN A 296 4.12 -9.72 16.29
CA ASN A 296 4.53 -9.85 17.69
C ASN A 296 3.43 -10.44 18.57
N LEU A 297 2.18 -10.04 18.35
CA LEU A 297 1.03 -10.60 19.06
C LEU A 297 0.85 -12.08 18.72
N GLU A 298 1.06 -12.48 17.48
CA GLU A 298 1.00 -13.88 17.06
C GLU A 298 2.13 -14.71 17.69
N ALA A 299 3.36 -14.19 17.73
CA ALA A 299 4.47 -14.82 18.42
C ALA A 299 4.18 -14.98 19.92
N PHE A 300 3.64 -13.94 20.58
CA PHE A 300 3.22 -14.00 21.98
C PHE A 300 2.16 -15.07 22.22
N LEU A 301 1.15 -15.16 21.34
CA LEU A 301 0.10 -16.17 21.41
C LEU A 301 0.56 -17.58 20.98
N GLY A 302 1.74 -17.72 20.40
CA GLY A 302 2.38 -19.01 20.15
C GLY A 302 2.94 -19.65 21.42
N CYS A 303 3.28 -18.85 22.43
CA CYS A 303 3.83 -19.35 23.70
C CYS A 303 2.71 -19.95 24.56
N ARG A 304 2.83 -21.22 24.96
CA ARG A 304 1.82 -21.97 25.73
C ARG A 304 2.37 -22.56 27.02
N PRO A 305 2.82 -21.71 27.97
CA PRO A 305 3.45 -22.20 29.21
C PRO A 305 2.48 -23.03 30.08
N HIS A 306 1.18 -22.79 29.94
CA HIS A 306 0.13 -23.51 30.66
C HIS A 306 -0.14 -24.93 30.13
N GLU A 307 0.47 -25.33 29.00
CA GLU A 307 0.46 -26.71 28.48
C GLU A 307 1.67 -27.52 28.97
N CYS A 308 2.67 -26.88 29.58
CA CYS A 308 3.82 -27.58 30.15
C CYS A 308 3.41 -28.33 31.43
N ASN A 309 3.64 -29.64 31.47
CA ASN A 309 3.45 -30.41 32.69
C ASN A 309 4.63 -30.16 33.64
N LEU A 310 4.34 -29.56 34.80
CA LEU A 310 5.34 -29.27 35.84
C LEU A 310 5.36 -30.32 36.97
N ASP A 311 4.55 -31.38 36.86
CA ASP A 311 4.38 -32.43 37.89
C ASP A 311 4.06 -31.86 39.30
N ILE A 312 3.44 -30.69 39.35
CA ILE A 312 2.99 -30.05 40.59
C ILE A 312 1.59 -30.59 40.93
N PRO A 313 1.41 -31.28 42.08
CA PRO A 313 0.07 -31.72 42.51
C PRO A 313 -0.84 -30.49 42.66
N GLY A 314 -2.12 -30.63 42.26
CA GLY A 314 -3.05 -29.52 42.07
C GLY A 314 -3.15 -28.47 43.19
N GLY A 315 -3.75 -27.31 42.89
CA GLY A 315 -3.79 -26.17 43.81
C GLY A 315 -3.81 -24.83 43.05
N PRO A 316 -3.25 -23.74 43.62
CA PRO A 316 -3.19 -22.41 42.98
C PRO A 316 -2.62 -22.40 41.56
N VAL A 317 -1.72 -23.33 41.23
CA VAL A 317 -1.13 -23.47 39.89
C VAL A 317 -2.21 -23.79 38.83
N VAL A 318 -3.24 -24.56 39.18
CA VAL A 318 -4.34 -24.89 38.26
C VAL A 318 -5.15 -23.65 37.89
N GLN A 319 -5.37 -22.76 38.87
CA GLN A 319 -6.05 -21.48 38.64
C GLN A 319 -5.24 -20.57 37.70
N TYR A 320 -3.93 -20.49 37.90
CA TYR A 320 -3.03 -19.76 37.00
C TYR A 320 -3.05 -20.33 35.57
N CYS A 321 -2.95 -21.64 35.42
CA CYS A 321 -3.01 -22.30 34.10
C CYS A 321 -4.36 -22.06 33.40
N ASN A 322 -5.47 -22.08 34.15
CA ASN A 322 -6.80 -21.78 33.61
C ASN A 322 -6.94 -20.32 33.17
N LEU A 323 -6.44 -19.37 33.98
CA LEU A 323 -6.43 -17.95 33.62
C LEU A 323 -5.59 -17.71 32.36
N ALA A 324 -4.35 -18.23 32.33
CA ALA A 324 -3.47 -18.11 31.18
C ALA A 324 -4.12 -18.67 29.90
N ARG A 325 -4.77 -19.85 29.99
CA ARG A 325 -5.52 -20.44 28.89
C ARG A 325 -6.70 -19.58 28.43
N ASP A 326 -7.50 -19.05 29.36
CA ASP A 326 -8.67 -18.21 29.02
C ASP A 326 -8.24 -16.89 28.36
N LEU A 327 -7.18 -16.25 28.89
CA LEU A 327 -6.63 -15.04 28.29
C LEU A 327 -6.15 -15.30 26.86
N GLN A 328 -5.38 -16.36 26.64
CA GLN A 328 -4.83 -16.69 25.32
C GLN A 328 -5.91 -17.09 24.31
N LEU A 329 -6.78 -18.04 24.66
CA LEU A 329 -7.75 -18.60 23.73
C LEU A 329 -8.99 -17.71 23.54
N ARG A 330 -9.28 -16.79 24.47
CA ARG A 330 -10.46 -15.93 24.39
C ARG A 330 -10.14 -14.44 24.31
N ALA A 331 -9.46 -13.89 25.32
CA ALA A 331 -9.26 -12.44 25.43
C ALA A 331 -8.40 -11.89 24.28
N PHE A 332 -7.19 -12.43 24.12
CA PHE A 332 -6.25 -11.98 23.11
C PHE A 332 -6.65 -12.41 21.70
N LEU A 333 -7.26 -13.60 21.52
CA LEU A 333 -7.77 -14.02 20.20
C LEU A 333 -8.87 -13.08 19.71
N LYS A 334 -9.84 -12.72 20.57
CA LYS A 334 -10.89 -11.76 20.23
C LYS A 334 -10.32 -10.37 19.95
N PHE A 335 -9.29 -9.95 20.71
CA PHE A 335 -8.59 -8.70 20.45
C PHE A 335 -7.88 -8.72 19.09
N LYS A 336 -7.13 -9.79 18.75
CA LYS A 336 -6.47 -9.97 17.44
C LYS A 336 -7.47 -9.84 16.29
N GLN A 337 -8.60 -10.56 16.36
CA GLN A 337 -9.65 -10.49 15.34
C GLN A 337 -10.24 -9.09 15.17
N ARG A 338 -10.51 -8.38 16.28
CA ARG A 338 -11.01 -6.99 16.23
C ARG A 338 -9.95 -6.03 15.68
N LEU A 339 -8.68 -6.22 16.04
CA LEU A 339 -7.57 -5.42 15.54
C LEU A 339 -7.38 -5.61 14.03
N GLU A 340 -7.42 -6.84 13.55
CA GLU A 340 -7.37 -7.16 12.12
C GLU A 340 -8.55 -6.54 11.35
N GLY A 341 -9.76 -6.66 11.90
CA GLY A 341 -10.98 -6.18 11.26
C GLY A 341 -11.14 -4.66 11.25
N LEU A 342 -10.86 -4.00 12.37
CA LEU A 342 -11.19 -2.59 12.60
C LEU A 342 -10.00 -1.63 12.44
N VAL A 343 -8.77 -2.13 12.41
CA VAL A 343 -7.56 -1.30 12.28
C VAL A 343 -6.78 -1.71 11.04
N TRP A 344 -6.36 -2.97 10.95
CA TRP A 344 -5.49 -3.46 9.87
C TRP A 344 -6.14 -3.37 8.49
N ARG A 345 -7.34 -3.95 8.32
CA ARG A 345 -8.05 -3.92 7.02
C ARG A 345 -8.35 -2.50 6.53
N PRO A 346 -8.90 -1.58 7.36
CA PRO A 346 -9.06 -0.18 6.96
C PRO A 346 -7.76 0.48 6.55
N LEU A 347 -6.66 0.24 7.28
CA LEU A 347 -5.34 0.81 6.97
C LEU A 347 -4.76 0.27 5.66
N CYS A 348 -4.95 -1.01 5.35
CA CYS A 348 -4.61 -1.58 4.05
C CYS A 348 -5.43 -0.96 2.90
N SER A 349 -6.73 -0.74 3.11
CA SER A 349 -7.59 -0.07 2.13
C SER A 349 -7.17 1.38 1.91
N LEU A 350 -6.84 2.11 2.98
CA LEU A 350 -6.31 3.47 2.90
C LEU A 350 -4.99 3.53 2.12
N ALA A 351 -4.07 2.60 2.41
CA ALA A 351 -2.80 2.50 1.66
C ALA A 351 -3.01 2.22 0.16
N ARG A 352 -4.04 1.43 -0.20
CA ARG A 352 -4.39 1.20 -1.61
C ARG A 352 -4.98 2.45 -2.28
N ALA A 353 -5.78 3.22 -1.55
CA ALA A 353 -6.39 4.46 -2.06
C ALA A 353 -5.33 5.52 -2.45
N LEU A 354 -4.15 5.52 -1.81
CA LEU A 354 -3.03 6.43 -2.14
C LEU A 354 -2.40 6.19 -3.52
N VAL A 355 -2.58 5.00 -4.12
CA VAL A 355 -1.91 4.64 -5.38
C VAL A 355 -2.37 5.52 -6.54
N GLY A 356 -3.67 5.83 -6.62
CA GLY A 356 -4.25 6.66 -7.68
C GLY A 356 -3.66 8.07 -7.70
N PRO A 357 -3.81 8.85 -6.61
CA PRO A 357 -3.22 10.19 -6.49
C PRO A 357 -1.71 10.20 -6.72
N ARG A 358 -0.95 9.22 -6.19
CA ARG A 358 0.49 9.10 -6.42
C ARG A 358 0.83 8.97 -7.92
N ASN A 359 0.06 8.17 -8.65
CA ASN A 359 0.24 8.02 -10.08
C ASN A 359 -0.10 9.31 -10.84
N LEU A 360 -1.16 10.02 -10.43
CA LEU A 360 -1.55 11.30 -11.03
C LEU A 360 -0.50 12.38 -10.80
N ILE A 361 0.04 12.51 -9.60
CA ILE A 361 1.14 13.45 -9.28
C ILE A 361 2.35 13.14 -10.17
N LYS A 362 2.78 11.88 -10.24
CA LYS A 362 3.87 11.46 -11.14
C LYS A 362 3.56 11.79 -12.60
N LYS A 363 2.30 11.63 -13.03
CA LYS A 363 1.88 11.94 -14.40
C LYS A 363 1.84 13.43 -14.68
N ARG A 364 1.47 14.26 -13.71
CA ARG A 364 1.57 15.72 -13.80
C ARG A 364 3.02 16.13 -14.01
N LEU A 365 3.95 15.66 -13.18
CA LEU A 365 5.39 15.96 -13.31
C LEU A 365 5.94 15.54 -14.68
N ASP A 366 5.58 14.35 -15.15
CA ASP A 366 5.91 13.86 -16.50
C ASP A 366 5.38 14.80 -17.61
N LYS A 367 4.19 15.40 -17.40
CA LYS A 367 3.45 16.20 -18.39
C LYS A 367 3.80 17.68 -18.36
N LEU A 368 4.27 18.19 -17.22
CA LEU A 368 4.84 19.52 -17.09
C LEU A 368 6.00 19.71 -18.07
N LEU A 369 6.90 18.71 -18.16
CA LEU A 369 8.02 18.73 -19.10
C LEU A 369 7.56 18.77 -20.57
N ASP A 370 6.44 18.11 -20.89
CA ASP A 370 5.86 18.19 -22.25
C ASP A 370 5.26 19.59 -22.49
N PHE A 371 4.58 20.17 -21.48
CA PHE A 371 3.95 21.49 -21.54
C PHE A 371 4.98 22.61 -21.71
N GLU A 372 6.03 22.63 -20.88
CA GLU A 372 7.10 23.63 -20.93
C GLU A 372 7.80 23.65 -22.30
N ARG A 373 7.97 22.48 -22.91
CA ARG A 373 8.54 22.39 -24.26
C ARG A 373 7.63 23.02 -25.32
N VAL A 374 6.31 22.82 -25.19
CA VAL A 374 5.33 23.43 -26.10
C VAL A 374 5.27 24.94 -25.87
N GLU A 375 5.38 25.41 -24.62
CA GLU A 375 5.49 26.84 -24.30
C GLU A 375 6.76 27.48 -24.88
N GLU A 376 7.92 26.82 -24.74
CA GLU A 376 9.20 27.25 -25.35
C GLU A 376 9.04 27.42 -26.87
N LYS A 377 8.44 26.43 -27.54
CA LYS A 377 8.18 26.48 -28.98
C LYS A 377 7.17 27.56 -29.37
N LEU A 378 6.12 27.77 -28.57
CA LEU A 378 5.13 28.82 -28.80
C LEU A 378 5.78 30.21 -28.74
N LEU A 379 6.69 30.42 -27.78
CA LEU A 379 7.47 31.65 -27.66
C LEU A 379 8.44 31.85 -28.84
N GLU A 380 9.04 30.77 -29.37
CA GLU A 380 9.99 30.83 -30.49
C GLU A 380 9.32 30.97 -31.87
N VAL A 381 8.24 30.22 -32.12
CA VAL A 381 7.65 30.03 -33.46
C VAL A 381 6.28 30.70 -33.59
N GLY A 382 5.65 31.12 -32.48
CA GLY A 382 4.36 31.80 -32.46
C GLY A 382 3.17 30.93 -32.91
N SER A 383 3.37 29.63 -33.11
CA SER A 383 2.32 28.71 -33.55
C SER A 383 2.45 27.35 -32.88
N VAL A 384 1.30 26.74 -32.59
CA VAL A 384 1.17 25.45 -31.92
C VAL A 384 0.37 24.53 -32.84
N THR A 385 0.83 23.29 -33.01
CA THR A 385 0.05 22.28 -33.74
C THR A 385 -1.11 21.75 -32.89
N TYR A 386 -2.12 21.16 -33.52
CA TYR A 386 -3.25 20.55 -32.80
C TYR A 386 -2.82 19.53 -31.72
N GLU A 387 -1.81 18.71 -32.01
CA GLU A 387 -1.27 17.73 -31.06
C GLU A 387 -0.55 18.38 -29.86
N GLU A 388 0.09 19.52 -30.09
CA GLU A 388 0.78 20.29 -29.06
C GLU A 388 -0.24 21.03 -28.18
N GLU A 389 -1.32 21.55 -28.76
CA GLU A 389 -2.43 22.16 -28.00
C GLU A 389 -3.14 21.11 -27.12
N ALA A 390 -3.39 19.91 -27.66
CA ALA A 390 -3.92 18.79 -26.88
C ALA A 390 -2.97 18.40 -25.72
N THR A 391 -1.66 18.53 -25.92
CA THR A 391 -0.65 18.29 -24.87
C THR A 391 -0.73 19.34 -23.76
N ARG A 392 -0.94 20.62 -24.12
CA ARG A 392 -1.15 21.72 -23.17
C ARG A 392 -2.40 21.48 -22.32
N HIS A 393 -3.53 21.22 -22.97
CA HIS A 393 -4.79 20.93 -22.28
C HIS A 393 -4.68 19.71 -21.36
N THR A 394 -3.96 18.66 -21.77
CA THR A 394 -3.76 17.47 -20.92
C THR A 394 -3.02 17.82 -19.62
N TYR A 395 -1.98 18.66 -19.68
CA TYR A 395 -1.27 19.10 -18.48
C TYR A 395 -2.16 19.99 -17.60
N GLN A 396 -2.81 20.99 -18.19
CA GLN A 396 -3.71 21.90 -17.46
C GLN A 396 -4.86 21.16 -16.77
N ALA A 397 -5.42 20.14 -17.42
CA ALA A 397 -6.44 19.26 -16.85
C ALA A 397 -5.91 18.50 -15.63
N LEU A 398 -4.73 17.88 -15.73
CA LEU A 398 -4.09 17.16 -14.63
C LEU A 398 -3.77 18.09 -13.45
N ASN A 399 -3.23 19.27 -13.74
CA ASN A 399 -2.89 20.26 -12.73
C ASN A 399 -4.13 20.71 -11.98
N SER A 400 -5.15 21.17 -12.70
CA SER A 400 -6.40 21.67 -12.11
C SER A 400 -7.15 20.60 -11.31
N LEU A 401 -7.17 19.36 -11.79
CA LEU A 401 -7.71 18.22 -11.05
C LEU A 401 -7.00 18.03 -9.71
N LEU A 402 -5.66 18.00 -9.71
CA LEU A 402 -4.89 17.75 -8.49
C LEU A 402 -4.99 18.91 -7.51
N VAL A 403 -4.91 20.15 -7.98
CA VAL A 403 -5.07 21.34 -7.12
C VAL A 403 -6.43 21.35 -6.44
N ALA A 404 -7.50 20.94 -7.14
CA ALA A 404 -8.85 20.91 -6.58
C ALA A 404 -9.08 19.71 -5.61
N GLU A 405 -8.64 18.51 -5.98
CA GLU A 405 -9.02 17.28 -5.26
C GLU A 405 -7.99 16.85 -4.18
N LEU A 406 -6.70 17.11 -4.36
CA LEU A 406 -5.64 16.66 -3.45
C LEU A 406 -5.75 17.24 -2.02
N PRO A 407 -6.14 18.51 -1.80
CA PRO A 407 -6.35 19.04 -0.45
C PRO A 407 -7.45 18.29 0.31
N GLN A 408 -8.57 18.05 -0.36
CA GLN A 408 -9.73 17.34 0.20
C GLN A 408 -9.38 15.89 0.51
N PHE A 409 -8.68 15.23 -0.42
CA PHE A 409 -8.18 13.88 -0.23
C PHE A 409 -7.24 13.78 0.98
N ASN A 410 -6.25 14.66 1.09
CA ASN A 410 -5.31 14.68 2.21
C ASN A 410 -6.02 14.88 3.56
N GLN A 411 -7.01 15.75 3.62
CA GLN A 411 -7.81 15.98 4.83
C GLN A 411 -8.60 14.73 5.23
N LEU A 412 -9.26 14.08 4.28
CA LEU A 412 -10.01 12.84 4.53
C LEU A 412 -9.09 11.72 5.03
N VAL A 413 -7.93 11.52 4.39
CA VAL A 413 -6.96 10.50 4.81
C VAL A 413 -6.50 10.74 6.26
N MET A 414 -6.24 11.99 6.63
CA MET A 414 -5.84 12.33 7.99
C MET A 414 -6.94 12.09 9.03
N GLN A 415 -8.20 12.43 8.70
CA GLN A 415 -9.34 12.11 9.56
C GLN A 415 -9.49 10.60 9.77
N TRP A 416 -9.37 9.82 8.70
CA TRP A 416 -9.40 8.36 8.76
C TRP A 416 -8.25 7.78 9.58
N LEU A 417 -7.03 8.30 9.41
CA LEU A 417 -5.89 7.91 10.25
C LEU A 417 -6.15 8.17 11.74
N GLY A 418 -6.68 9.35 12.07
CA GLY A 418 -7.08 9.69 13.43
C GLY A 418 -8.10 8.71 14.00
N GLN A 419 -9.13 8.37 13.22
CA GLN A 419 -10.16 7.42 13.65
C GLN A 419 -9.62 5.99 13.84
N ILE A 420 -8.70 5.55 12.96
CA ILE A 420 -8.02 4.26 13.08
C ILE A 420 -7.19 4.22 14.37
N LEU A 421 -6.45 5.29 14.69
CA LEU A 421 -5.67 5.41 15.93
C LEU A 421 -6.58 5.40 17.17
N CYS A 422 -7.66 6.18 17.17
CA CYS A 422 -8.64 6.16 18.27
C CYS A 422 -9.24 4.77 18.46
N THR A 423 -9.54 4.07 17.37
CA THR A 423 -10.05 2.69 17.40
C THR A 423 -9.01 1.75 18.01
N PHE A 424 -7.74 1.84 17.59
CA PHE A 424 -6.65 1.07 18.19
C PHE A 424 -6.54 1.28 19.70
N VAL A 425 -6.54 2.53 20.16
CA VAL A 425 -6.49 2.86 21.60
C VAL A 425 -7.71 2.31 22.34
N ALA A 426 -8.91 2.41 21.76
CA ALA A 426 -10.11 1.85 22.35
C ALA A 426 -10.03 0.32 22.48
N LEU A 427 -9.49 -0.38 21.47
CA LEU A 427 -9.26 -1.83 21.53
C LEU A 427 -8.25 -2.21 22.61
N GLN A 428 -7.17 -1.45 22.79
CA GLN A 428 -6.20 -1.67 23.87
C GLN A 428 -6.85 -1.51 25.24
N ARG A 429 -7.65 -0.46 25.43
CA ARG A 429 -8.41 -0.22 26.67
C ARG A 429 -9.39 -1.35 26.95
N ASP A 430 -10.12 -1.81 25.93
CA ASP A 430 -11.06 -2.93 26.06
C ASP A 430 -10.34 -4.23 26.45
N LEU A 431 -9.17 -4.50 25.86
CA LEU A 431 -8.33 -5.64 26.21
C LEU A 431 -7.87 -5.53 27.67
N ALA A 432 -7.33 -4.38 28.09
CA ALA A 432 -6.86 -4.17 29.46
C ALA A 432 -7.97 -4.41 30.49
N LYS A 433 -9.17 -3.86 30.26
CA LYS A 433 -10.35 -4.09 31.12
C LYS A 433 -10.73 -5.57 31.18
N GLN A 434 -10.73 -6.24 30.04
CA GLN A 434 -11.06 -7.65 29.92
C GLN A 434 -10.03 -8.57 30.62
N VAL A 435 -8.74 -8.23 30.54
CA VAL A 435 -7.67 -8.95 31.23
C VAL A 435 -7.80 -8.75 32.73
N LEU A 436 -8.00 -7.51 33.18
CA LEU A 436 -8.17 -7.18 34.60
C LEU A 436 -9.35 -7.92 35.22
N GLN A 437 -10.53 -7.86 34.60
CA GLN A 437 -11.73 -8.51 35.12
C GLN A 437 -11.57 -10.03 35.24
N ARG A 438 -10.92 -10.66 34.26
CA ARG A 438 -10.63 -12.12 34.30
C ARG A 438 -9.61 -12.46 35.37
N ALA A 439 -8.57 -11.64 35.52
CA ALA A 439 -7.54 -11.82 36.53
C ALA A 439 -8.13 -11.69 37.94
N GLU A 440 -8.92 -10.65 38.21
CA GLU A 440 -9.64 -10.46 39.47
C GLU A 440 -10.58 -11.64 39.78
N GLY A 441 -11.34 -12.10 38.79
CA GLY A 441 -12.22 -13.27 38.93
C GLY A 441 -11.48 -14.58 39.21
N SER A 442 -10.27 -14.75 38.68
CA SER A 442 -9.41 -15.91 38.99
C SER A 442 -8.75 -15.76 40.36
N MET A 443 -8.29 -14.56 40.72
CA MET A 443 -7.69 -14.27 42.02
C MET A 443 -8.67 -14.50 43.17
N ALA A 444 -9.94 -14.15 43.01
CA ALA A 444 -10.98 -14.41 44.02
C ALA A 444 -11.16 -15.90 44.36
N GLN A 445 -10.70 -16.82 43.50
CA GLN A 445 -10.78 -18.26 43.72
C GLN A 445 -9.54 -18.80 44.46
N LEU A 446 -8.53 -17.97 44.71
CA LEU A 446 -7.32 -18.36 45.41
C LEU A 446 -7.55 -18.28 46.93
N PRO A 447 -7.04 -19.26 47.71
CA PRO A 447 -7.28 -19.31 49.15
C PRO A 447 -6.68 -18.12 49.92
N HIS A 448 -5.71 -17.43 49.34
CA HIS A 448 -5.00 -16.29 49.95
C HIS A 448 -5.53 -14.91 49.50
N HIS A 449 -6.60 -14.83 48.70
CA HIS A 449 -7.10 -13.56 48.16
C HIS A 449 -7.60 -12.56 49.22
N HIS A 450 -7.95 -13.05 50.42
CA HIS A 450 -8.36 -12.22 51.55
C HIS A 450 -7.17 -11.66 52.35
N PHE A 451 -5.94 -12.05 52.03
CA PHE A 451 -4.78 -11.66 52.83
C PHE A 451 -4.36 -10.23 52.48
N SER A 452 -4.02 -9.43 53.50
CA SER A 452 -3.33 -8.17 53.26
C SER A 452 -1.94 -8.44 52.67
N GLU A 453 -1.41 -7.52 51.87
CA GLU A 453 -0.08 -7.66 51.26
C GLU A 453 1.01 -8.06 52.28
N PRO A 454 1.11 -7.45 53.48
CA PRO A 454 2.10 -7.86 54.48
C PRO A 454 1.88 -9.28 55.00
N ALA A 455 0.62 -9.70 55.18
CA ALA A 455 0.29 -11.04 55.65
C ALA A 455 0.61 -12.11 54.59
N PHE A 456 0.38 -11.80 53.32
CA PHE A 456 0.76 -12.67 52.21
C PHE A 456 2.29 -12.79 52.10
N ARG A 457 3.03 -11.68 52.19
CA ARG A 457 4.51 -11.71 52.18
C ARG A 457 5.08 -12.58 53.29
N LYS A 458 4.55 -12.42 54.51
CA LYS A 458 4.97 -13.24 55.65
C LYS A 458 4.69 -14.72 55.41
N LEU A 459 3.52 -15.08 54.86
CA LEU A 459 3.22 -16.47 54.50
C LEU A 459 4.23 -17.04 53.50
N VAL A 460 4.61 -16.25 52.48
CA VAL A 460 5.58 -16.67 51.47
C VAL A 460 6.97 -16.86 52.09
N GLU A 461 7.42 -15.90 52.91
CA GLU A 461 8.70 -15.98 53.63
C GLU A 461 8.76 -17.20 54.56
N ASP A 462 7.69 -17.45 55.32
CA ASP A 462 7.58 -18.61 56.22
C ASP A 462 7.62 -19.93 55.42
N ALA A 463 6.90 -20.01 54.30
CA ALA A 463 6.88 -21.20 53.45
C ALA A 463 8.26 -21.48 52.80
N LEU A 464 8.93 -20.44 52.31
CA LEU A 464 10.29 -20.54 51.76
C LEU A 464 11.31 -20.91 52.85
N GLY A 465 11.17 -20.35 54.04
CA GLY A 465 11.99 -20.68 55.19
C GLY A 465 11.84 -22.15 55.58
N GLN A 466 10.61 -22.66 55.63
CA GLN A 466 10.34 -24.08 55.92
C GLN A 466 10.94 -25.00 54.86
N THR A 467 10.75 -24.71 53.56
CA THR A 467 11.34 -25.54 52.49
C THR A 467 12.86 -25.47 52.48
N SER A 468 13.46 -24.30 52.74
CA SER A 468 14.91 -24.15 52.90
C SER A 468 15.46 -24.99 54.06
N ASN A 469 14.75 -24.99 55.20
CA ASN A 469 15.11 -25.83 56.35
C ASN A 469 14.96 -27.32 56.06
N GLN A 470 13.91 -27.73 55.34
CA GLN A 470 13.73 -29.12 54.89
C GLN A 470 14.85 -29.55 53.94
N LEU A 471 15.23 -28.70 52.99
CA LEU A 471 16.32 -28.97 52.05
C LEU A 471 17.66 -29.08 52.79
N ARG A 472 17.92 -28.18 53.75
CA ARG A 472 19.11 -28.25 54.60
C ARG A 472 19.16 -29.55 55.41
N SER A 473 18.05 -29.93 56.03
CA SER A 473 17.94 -31.19 56.76
C SER A 473 18.15 -32.40 55.83
N PHE A 474 17.63 -32.37 54.61
CA PHE A 474 17.87 -33.39 53.60
C PHE A 474 19.35 -33.45 53.19
N GLN A 475 19.98 -32.31 52.95
CA GLN A 475 21.42 -32.22 52.65
C GLN A 475 22.27 -32.80 53.80
N GLU A 476 21.99 -32.42 55.04
CA GLU A 476 22.69 -32.97 56.21
C GLU A 476 22.48 -34.48 56.36
N THR A 477 21.29 -34.99 56.02
CA THR A 477 20.99 -36.43 56.04
C THR A 477 21.73 -37.15 54.93
N PHE A 478 21.83 -36.54 53.75
CA PHE A 478 22.56 -37.06 52.60
C PHE A 478 24.07 -37.08 52.86
N GLU A 479 24.62 -36.05 53.51
CA GLU A 479 26.03 -36.01 53.92
C GLU A 479 26.36 -37.02 55.04
N LYS A 480 25.41 -37.30 55.94
CA LYS A 480 25.55 -38.33 56.99
C LYS A 480 25.47 -39.77 56.45
N VAL A 481 25.00 -39.97 55.22
CA VAL A 481 25.10 -41.24 54.50
C VAL A 481 26.31 -41.13 53.56
N PRO A 482 27.55 -41.40 54.02
CA PRO A 482 28.68 -41.37 53.10
C PRO A 482 28.42 -42.41 51.99
N PRO A 483 28.68 -42.09 50.70
CA PRO A 483 28.88 -43.15 49.74
C PRO A 483 30.04 -44.00 50.29
N PRO A 484 29.92 -45.34 50.37
CA PRO A 484 31.04 -46.15 50.84
C PRO A 484 32.25 -45.85 49.95
N PRO A 485 33.47 -45.73 50.51
CA PRO A 485 34.66 -45.64 49.68
C PRO A 485 34.64 -46.85 48.75
N THR A 486 34.53 -46.60 47.45
CA THR A 486 34.46 -47.65 46.43
C THR A 486 35.88 -48.13 46.18
N THR A 487 36.42 -48.84 47.17
CA THR A 487 37.60 -49.70 47.05
C THR A 487 37.19 -51.03 47.65
N GLN A 488 36.39 -51.79 46.89
CA GLN A 488 36.15 -53.19 47.22
C GLN A 488 37.38 -54.01 46.80
N PRO A 489 37.93 -54.86 47.70
CA PRO A 489 38.89 -55.89 47.31
C PRO A 489 38.28 -56.77 46.20
N LEU A 490 39.07 -57.15 45.21
CA LEU A 490 38.63 -58.02 44.13
C LEU A 490 38.10 -59.35 44.72
N LEU A 491 36.92 -59.81 44.28
CA LEU A 491 36.50 -61.18 44.62
C LEU A 491 37.52 -62.17 44.01
N PRO A 492 37.85 -63.29 44.68
CA PRO A 492 38.89 -64.23 44.25
C PRO A 492 38.70 -64.80 42.83
N GLY A 493 37.47 -64.77 42.29
CA GLY A 493 37.17 -65.18 40.90
C GLY A 493 37.46 -64.11 39.84
N SER A 494 37.46 -62.82 40.22
CA SER A 494 37.62 -61.67 39.32
C SER A 494 39.08 -61.22 39.15
N GLU A 495 40.00 -61.64 40.03
CA GLU A 495 41.42 -61.32 39.92
C GLU A 495 42.06 -61.86 38.64
N ARG A 496 41.71 -63.10 38.25
CA ARG A 496 42.21 -63.71 37.01
C ARG A 496 41.71 -62.98 35.76
N GLN A 497 40.46 -62.53 35.77
CA GLN A 497 39.86 -61.75 34.68
C GLN A 497 40.51 -60.36 34.57
N VAL A 498 40.73 -59.70 35.70
CA VAL A 498 41.41 -58.40 35.75
C VAL A 498 42.89 -58.52 35.34
N GLN A 499 43.61 -59.55 35.78
CA GLN A 499 44.98 -59.84 35.32
C GLN A 499 45.04 -60.19 33.84
N ALA A 500 44.05 -60.93 33.31
CA ALA A 500 43.95 -61.24 31.88
C ALA A 500 43.67 -59.98 31.04
N LEU A 501 42.83 -59.06 31.53
CA LEU A 501 42.59 -57.78 30.87
C LEU A 501 43.79 -56.83 30.99
N LEU A 502 44.48 -56.81 32.14
CA LEU A 502 45.71 -56.06 32.38
C LEU A 502 46.83 -56.50 31.45
N SER A 503 47.07 -57.81 31.33
CA SER A 503 48.11 -58.35 30.45
C SER A 503 47.80 -58.11 28.97
N ARG A 504 46.52 -58.09 28.59
CA ARG A 504 46.09 -57.94 27.20
C ARG A 504 45.95 -56.49 26.71
N TYR A 505 45.66 -55.53 27.60
CA TYR A 505 45.36 -54.13 27.21
C TYR A 505 46.16 -53.06 27.98
N GLY A 506 46.83 -53.42 29.06
CA GLY A 506 47.58 -52.50 29.92
C GLY A 506 46.71 -51.71 30.91
N PRO A 507 47.31 -51.15 31.98
CA PRO A 507 46.58 -50.51 33.07
C PRO A 507 45.86 -49.22 32.65
N GLY A 508 46.37 -48.49 31.65
CA GLY A 508 45.79 -47.22 31.19
C GLY A 508 44.48 -47.35 30.41
N LYS A 509 44.01 -48.57 30.12
CA LYS A 509 42.78 -48.83 29.35
C LYS A 509 41.69 -49.52 30.18
N LEU A 510 41.85 -49.64 31.49
CA LEU A 510 40.87 -50.29 32.36
C LEU A 510 39.92 -49.29 33.00
N TYR A 511 38.64 -49.66 33.03
CA TYR A 511 37.57 -48.85 33.58
C TYR A 511 36.67 -49.70 34.48
N GLN A 512 36.18 -49.12 35.56
CA GLN A 512 35.18 -49.69 36.45
C GLN A 512 33.80 -49.13 36.15
N VAL A 513 32.79 -50.01 36.16
CA VAL A 513 31.39 -49.65 35.98
C VAL A 513 30.85 -49.01 37.26
N THR A 514 30.41 -47.74 37.19
CA THR A 514 29.98 -46.95 38.36
C THR A 514 28.53 -47.19 38.78
N SER A 515 27.70 -47.69 37.86
CA SER A 515 26.29 -48.06 38.09
C SER A 515 25.89 -49.20 37.16
N ASN A 516 24.87 -50.00 37.53
CA ASN A 516 24.41 -51.10 36.69
C ASN A 516 24.05 -50.60 35.27
N ILE A 517 24.55 -51.31 34.27
CA ILE A 517 24.30 -51.09 32.85
C ILE A 517 23.40 -52.23 32.38
N SER A 518 22.27 -51.89 31.78
CA SER A 518 21.38 -52.83 31.12
C SER A 518 21.45 -52.57 29.62
N GLY A 519 21.93 -53.54 28.86
CA GLY A 519 22.02 -53.43 27.40
C GLY A 519 20.63 -53.51 26.78
N ALA A 520 20.27 -52.50 25.96
CA ALA A 520 18.98 -52.45 25.29
C ALA A 520 19.05 -52.95 23.82
N GLY A 521 20.23 -52.87 23.19
CA GLY A 521 20.47 -53.35 21.83
C GLY A 521 21.21 -54.69 21.76
N THR A 522 21.17 -55.34 20.60
CA THR A 522 21.81 -56.65 20.32
C THR A 522 23.34 -56.66 20.49
N LEU A 523 23.98 -55.49 20.47
CA LEU A 523 25.43 -55.32 20.65
C LEU A 523 25.78 -54.58 21.96
N ASP A 524 24.79 -54.28 22.81
CA ASP A 524 25.02 -53.63 24.10
C ASP A 524 25.26 -54.65 25.21
N LEU A 525 26.19 -54.33 26.11
CA LEU A 525 26.47 -55.20 27.25
C LEU A 525 25.61 -54.83 28.45
N THR A 526 25.20 -55.87 29.18
CA THR A 526 24.61 -55.74 30.51
C THR A 526 25.70 -56.02 31.54
N LEU A 527 26.10 -55.00 32.31
CA LEU A 527 27.21 -55.06 33.26
C LEU A 527 26.76 -54.60 34.65
N PRO A 528 27.01 -55.38 35.71
CA PRO A 528 26.81 -54.92 37.09
C PRO A 528 27.81 -53.83 37.50
N ARG A 529 27.39 -52.98 38.43
CA ARG A 529 28.24 -52.02 39.14
C ARG A 529 29.43 -52.74 39.77
N GLY A 530 30.61 -52.15 39.61
CA GLY A 530 31.87 -52.67 40.17
C GLY A 530 32.68 -53.54 39.21
N GLN A 531 32.11 -54.01 38.09
CA GLN A 531 32.82 -54.82 37.11
C GLN A 531 33.91 -54.01 36.38
N ILE A 532 35.05 -54.65 36.11
CA ILE A 532 36.18 -54.06 35.37
C ILE A 532 36.14 -54.49 33.92
N VAL A 533 36.32 -53.52 33.01
CA VAL A 533 36.33 -53.73 31.56
C VAL A 533 37.51 -52.99 30.93
N ALA A 534 37.97 -53.47 29.77
CA ALA A 534 38.98 -52.78 28.97
C ALA A 534 38.32 -51.95 27.87
N LEU A 535 38.75 -50.70 27.73
CA LEU A 535 38.30 -49.79 26.68
C LEU A 535 38.99 -50.11 25.35
N LEU A 536 38.20 -50.44 24.33
CA LEU A 536 38.71 -50.68 22.97
C LEU A 536 38.59 -49.42 22.11
N GLN A 537 37.41 -48.80 22.09
CA GLN A 537 37.13 -47.57 21.35
C GLN A 537 36.22 -46.66 22.16
N ASN A 538 36.53 -45.36 22.14
CA ASN A 538 35.78 -44.32 22.83
C ASN A 538 34.66 -43.70 21.97
N LYS A 539 34.30 -44.35 20.85
CA LYS A 539 33.20 -43.99 19.96
C LYS A 539 32.64 -45.26 19.29
N ASP A 540 31.38 -45.22 18.84
CA ASP A 540 30.82 -46.30 18.02
C ASP A 540 31.22 -46.20 16.53
N THR A 541 30.82 -47.18 15.72
CA THR A 541 31.10 -47.22 14.27
C THR A 541 30.47 -46.07 13.48
N LYS A 542 29.55 -45.32 14.09
CA LYS A 542 28.92 -44.12 13.53
C LYS A 542 29.48 -42.82 14.12
N GLY A 543 30.52 -42.90 14.96
CA GLY A 543 31.22 -41.74 15.54
C GLY A 543 30.61 -41.19 16.84
N ASN A 544 29.64 -41.87 17.45
CA ASN A 544 29.01 -41.42 18.69
C ASN A 544 29.93 -41.63 19.91
N SER A 545 30.37 -40.54 20.54
CA SER A 545 31.26 -40.54 21.72
C SER A 545 30.58 -40.88 23.04
N SER A 546 29.25 -40.97 23.08
CA SER A 546 28.51 -41.40 24.28
C SER A 546 28.46 -42.92 24.43
N ARG A 547 28.87 -43.68 23.40
CA ARG A 547 28.77 -45.14 23.33
C ARG A 547 30.15 -45.74 23.05
N TRP A 548 30.73 -46.37 24.07
CA TRP A 548 32.10 -46.89 24.03
C TRP A 548 32.09 -48.40 23.84
N LEU A 549 33.01 -48.91 23.03
CA LEU A 549 33.21 -50.33 22.84
C LEU A 549 34.17 -50.84 23.91
N VAL A 550 33.71 -51.79 24.73
CA VAL A 550 34.49 -52.36 25.83
C VAL A 550 34.58 -53.89 25.73
N ASP A 551 35.60 -54.44 26.38
CA ASP A 551 35.87 -55.86 26.48
C ASP A 551 35.79 -56.30 27.94
N THR A 552 34.92 -57.27 28.24
CA THR A 552 34.81 -57.86 29.58
C THR A 552 35.82 -58.99 29.82
N GLY A 553 36.61 -59.38 28.81
CA GLY A 553 37.54 -60.51 28.86
C GLY A 553 36.96 -61.78 28.22
N GLY A 554 35.67 -61.81 27.93
CA GLY A 554 35.00 -62.91 27.21
C GLY A 554 34.13 -62.46 26.05
N HIS A 555 33.45 -61.32 26.18
CA HIS A 555 32.60 -60.76 25.12
C HIS A 555 32.82 -59.25 25.00
N ARG A 556 32.63 -58.74 23.77
CA ARG A 556 32.78 -57.32 23.44
C ARG A 556 31.42 -56.74 23.09
N GLY A 557 31.20 -55.50 23.47
CA GLY A 557 29.98 -54.78 23.14
C GLY A 557 30.01 -53.37 23.67
N TYR A 558 28.93 -52.65 23.43
CA TYR A 558 28.84 -51.22 23.68
C TYR A 558 28.25 -50.90 25.06
N VAL A 559 28.76 -49.83 25.66
CA VAL A 559 28.30 -49.32 26.96
C VAL A 559 28.32 -47.78 26.98
N SER A 560 27.56 -47.18 27.88
CA SER A 560 27.50 -45.72 28.01
C SER A 560 28.77 -45.15 28.67
N ALA A 561 29.40 -44.18 28.01
CA ALA A 561 30.65 -43.55 28.47
C ALA A 561 30.57 -42.97 29.89
N GLY A 562 29.45 -42.30 30.22
CA GLY A 562 29.24 -41.67 31.53
C GLY A 562 29.08 -42.64 32.71
N LYS A 563 29.03 -43.95 32.46
CA LYS A 563 28.93 -45.00 33.49
C LYS A 563 30.27 -45.72 33.75
N LEU A 564 31.36 -45.21 33.17
CA LEU A 564 32.70 -45.78 33.29
C LEU A 564 33.63 -44.78 33.96
N GLN A 565 34.47 -45.28 34.87
CA GLN A 565 35.52 -44.49 35.52
C GLN A 565 36.87 -45.21 35.38
N PRO A 566 37.99 -44.51 35.12
CA PRO A 566 39.31 -45.15 35.03
C PRO A 566 39.63 -45.95 36.29
N TYR A 567 40.03 -47.21 36.13
CA TYR A 567 40.41 -48.08 37.23
C TYR A 567 41.88 -47.86 37.59
N ARG A 568 42.16 -47.45 38.83
CA ARG A 568 43.52 -47.34 39.37
C ARG A 568 43.74 -48.49 40.35
N MET A 569 44.72 -49.35 40.10
CA MET A 569 45.18 -50.29 41.13
C MET A 569 45.91 -49.52 42.22
N VAL A 570 45.55 -49.78 43.47
CA VAL A 570 46.38 -49.42 44.62
C VAL A 570 47.48 -50.49 44.70
N PRO A 571 48.78 -50.13 44.72
CA PRO A 571 49.84 -51.09 44.99
C PRO A 571 49.58 -51.75 46.34
N SER A 572 49.77 -53.07 46.44
CA SER A 572 49.72 -53.77 47.73
C SER A 572 50.72 -53.13 48.70
N GLU A 573 50.38 -53.07 50.00
CA GLU A 573 51.09 -52.35 51.06
C GLU A 573 52.56 -52.74 51.30
N GLU A 574 53.16 -53.62 50.50
CA GLU A 574 54.57 -53.99 50.60
C GLU A 574 55.54 -53.04 49.86
N GLU A 575 55.08 -52.19 48.93
CA GLU A 575 55.94 -51.26 48.19
C GLU A 575 56.00 -49.82 48.75
N LEU A 576 55.27 -49.53 49.84
CA LEU A 576 55.13 -48.19 50.42
C LEU A 576 56.08 -47.87 51.59
N ARG A 577 57.05 -48.74 51.89
CA ARG A 577 58.17 -48.43 52.80
C ARG A 577 59.42 -48.08 52.01
N GLY A 578 59.42 -46.90 51.40
CA GLY A 578 60.65 -46.38 50.81
C GLY A 578 60.45 -45.26 49.81
N GLN A 579 59.94 -44.11 50.25
CA GLN A 579 60.49 -42.80 49.88
C GLN A 579 59.68 -41.68 50.54
N ALA A 580 60.39 -40.92 51.37
CA ALA A 580 59.91 -39.74 52.03
C ALA A 580 59.83 -38.54 51.05
N ARG A 581 58.85 -37.68 51.31
CA ARG A 581 58.68 -36.27 50.88
C ARG A 581 59.99 -35.46 50.92
N PRO A 582 60.18 -34.33 50.17
CA PRO A 582 59.33 -33.13 50.38
C PRO A 582 59.10 -32.12 49.23
N HIS A 583 58.04 -31.32 49.46
CA HIS A 583 57.75 -29.90 49.13
C HIS A 583 58.10 -29.30 47.74
N GLY A 584 57.12 -28.57 47.19
CA GLY A 584 57.30 -27.63 46.09
C GLY A 584 56.06 -26.75 45.84
N ASP A 585 56.24 -25.47 46.10
CA ASP A 585 55.34 -24.31 46.07
C ASP A 585 54.41 -24.03 44.86
N SER A 586 53.44 -23.16 45.16
CA SER A 586 53.03 -21.95 44.41
C SER A 586 51.87 -21.98 43.38
N ARG A 587 50.82 -21.23 43.81
CA ARG A 587 50.25 -20.03 43.15
C ARG A 587 49.39 -20.17 41.88
N HIS A 588 48.10 -19.87 42.09
CA HIS A 588 47.34 -18.77 41.45
C HIS A 588 47.24 -18.67 39.92
N LEU A 589 46.00 -18.76 39.40
CA LEU A 589 45.25 -17.73 38.63
C LEU A 589 44.35 -18.32 37.52
N THR A 590 43.08 -17.99 37.58
CA THR A 590 42.14 -17.91 36.44
C THR A 590 42.63 -16.86 35.43
N PRO A 591 42.39 -17.04 34.12
CA PRO A 591 41.26 -16.33 33.49
C PRO A 591 40.57 -17.04 32.29
N GLU A 592 39.31 -16.68 32.03
CA GLU A 592 38.60 -16.78 30.73
C GLU A 592 38.87 -15.51 29.86
N PRO A 593 38.33 -15.35 28.63
CA PRO A 593 38.52 -16.11 27.39
C PRO A 593 38.96 -15.19 26.21
N THR A 594 39.36 -15.70 25.05
CA THR A 594 39.43 -14.88 23.81
C THR A 594 39.28 -15.73 22.54
N TRP A 595 38.31 -15.36 21.69
CA TRP A 595 38.16 -15.88 20.33
C TRP A 595 38.92 -14.99 19.33
N ALA A 596 39.61 -15.60 18.37
CA ALA A 596 40.27 -14.94 17.26
C ALA A 596 39.32 -14.72 16.06
N PRO A 597 39.48 -13.64 15.26
CA PRO A 597 38.69 -13.41 14.06
C PRO A 597 39.26 -14.14 12.83
N VAL A 598 38.39 -14.66 11.98
CA VAL A 598 38.71 -15.28 10.69
C VAL A 598 38.78 -14.20 9.59
N LEU A 599 39.88 -14.15 8.84
CA LEU A 599 40.07 -13.30 7.66
C LEU A 599 39.34 -13.88 6.44
N SER A 600 38.57 -13.05 5.73
CA SER A 600 37.94 -13.36 4.44
C SER A 600 38.63 -12.58 3.32
N VAL A 601 39.03 -13.25 2.24
CA VAL A 601 39.66 -12.63 1.05
C VAL A 601 38.57 -12.07 0.12
N PRO A 602 38.66 -10.81 -0.38
CA PRO A 602 37.66 -10.24 -1.27
C PRO A 602 37.89 -10.65 -2.74
N THR A 603 36.84 -11.12 -3.41
CA THR A 603 36.83 -11.33 -4.87
C THR A 603 36.61 -9.98 -5.56
N MET A 604 37.54 -9.55 -6.41
CA MET A 604 37.45 -8.27 -7.13
C MET A 604 36.54 -8.43 -8.36
N THR A 605 35.35 -7.81 -8.35
CA THR A 605 34.40 -7.79 -9.49
C THR A 605 34.61 -6.55 -10.37
N GLN A 606 34.71 -6.71 -11.69
CA GLN A 606 34.85 -5.60 -12.65
C GLN A 606 33.50 -5.28 -13.31
N VAL A 607 33.21 -4.00 -13.59
CA VAL A 607 32.00 -3.56 -14.29
C VAL A 607 32.28 -3.44 -15.79
N VAL A 608 31.40 -3.98 -16.63
CA VAL A 608 31.48 -3.95 -18.09
C VAL A 608 30.16 -3.45 -18.69
N ALA A 609 30.23 -2.84 -19.87
CA ALA A 609 29.05 -2.48 -20.65
C ALA A 609 28.39 -3.76 -21.20
N ALA A 610 27.16 -4.06 -20.78
CA ALA A 610 26.39 -5.20 -21.29
C ALA A 610 25.86 -4.94 -22.71
N TYR A 611 25.63 -3.68 -23.08
CA TYR A 611 25.09 -3.26 -24.37
C TYR A 611 25.83 -2.04 -24.91
N ALA A 612 25.82 -1.87 -26.23
CA ALA A 612 26.36 -0.67 -26.87
C ALA A 612 25.44 0.54 -26.62
N PHE A 613 26.05 1.72 -26.41
CA PHE A 613 25.35 2.97 -26.15
C PHE A 613 26.02 4.09 -26.98
N VAL A 614 25.24 4.95 -27.61
CA VAL A 614 25.75 6.06 -28.43
C VAL A 614 25.32 7.37 -27.79
N ALA A 615 26.31 8.19 -27.40
CA ALA A 615 26.10 9.49 -26.80
C ALA A 615 25.36 10.44 -27.77
N ARG A 616 24.34 11.13 -27.25
CA ARG A 616 23.51 12.09 -28.01
C ARG A 616 23.75 13.54 -27.59
N SER A 617 24.54 13.74 -26.56
CA SER A 617 24.90 15.05 -26.01
C SER A 617 26.37 15.05 -25.54
N SER A 618 26.91 16.23 -25.29
CA SER A 618 28.28 16.42 -24.77
C SER A 618 28.49 15.91 -23.34
N HIS A 619 27.44 15.46 -22.66
CA HIS A 619 27.48 14.96 -21.27
C HIS A 619 27.37 13.43 -21.18
N GLU A 620 27.17 12.75 -22.31
CA GLU A 620 27.08 11.29 -22.43
C GLU A 620 28.38 10.73 -23.02
N VAL A 621 28.70 9.48 -22.70
CA VAL A 621 29.85 8.77 -23.30
C VAL A 621 29.37 7.52 -24.03
N SER A 622 29.85 7.30 -25.25
CA SER A 622 29.49 6.12 -26.04
C SER A 622 30.20 4.87 -25.51
N LEU A 623 29.48 3.74 -25.44
CA LEU A 623 29.98 2.45 -25.00
C LEU A 623 29.84 1.40 -26.10
N GLN A 624 30.78 0.45 -26.15
CA GLN A 624 30.64 -0.79 -26.90
C GLN A 624 30.29 -1.95 -25.97
N ALA A 625 29.49 -2.91 -26.45
CA ALA A 625 29.17 -4.10 -25.66
C ALA A 625 30.44 -4.90 -25.32
N GLY A 626 30.59 -5.30 -24.06
CA GLY A 626 31.77 -5.97 -23.52
C GLY A 626 32.88 -5.03 -23.03
N GLN A 627 32.74 -3.71 -23.19
CA GLN A 627 33.78 -2.76 -22.82
C GLN A 627 33.89 -2.59 -21.30
N PRO A 628 35.10 -2.69 -20.71
CA PRO A 628 35.29 -2.44 -19.28
C PRO A 628 35.08 -0.95 -18.98
N VAL A 629 34.34 -0.67 -17.91
CA VAL A 629 34.02 0.70 -17.49
C VAL A 629 34.30 0.87 -16.00
N THR A 630 34.80 2.04 -15.62
CA THR A 630 34.96 2.41 -14.20
C THR A 630 33.75 3.23 -13.80
N VAL A 631 32.92 2.70 -12.90
CA VAL A 631 31.78 3.46 -12.34
C VAL A 631 32.33 4.42 -11.29
N LEU A 632 32.26 5.73 -11.58
CA LEU A 632 32.66 6.79 -10.65
C LEU A 632 31.54 7.06 -9.66
N GLU A 633 30.30 7.16 -10.14
CA GLU A 633 29.10 7.32 -9.33
C GLU A 633 27.98 6.42 -9.87
N ALA A 634 27.33 5.66 -8.99
CA ALA A 634 26.26 4.72 -9.37
C ALA A 634 24.91 5.41 -9.65
N GLN A 635 24.84 6.72 -9.44
CA GLN A 635 23.66 7.57 -9.59
C GLN A 635 24.08 8.90 -10.22
N ASP A 636 23.14 9.66 -10.76
CA ASP A 636 23.41 11.04 -11.19
C ASP A 636 23.60 11.99 -9.99
N LYS A 637 23.96 13.25 -10.27
CA LYS A 637 24.14 14.30 -9.25
C LYS A 637 22.89 14.61 -8.41
N LYS A 638 21.71 14.09 -8.80
CA LYS A 638 20.44 14.19 -8.07
C LYS A 638 20.05 12.92 -7.30
N GLY A 639 20.85 11.85 -7.40
CA GLY A 639 20.54 10.58 -6.76
C GLY A 639 19.61 9.66 -7.56
N ASN A 640 19.45 9.88 -8.87
CA ASN A 640 18.73 8.95 -9.74
C ASN A 640 19.57 7.69 -10.04
N PRO A 641 19.14 6.49 -9.64
CA PRO A 641 19.90 5.24 -9.84
C PRO A 641 19.82 4.68 -11.26
N GLU A 642 19.07 5.33 -12.17
CA GLU A 642 18.94 4.89 -13.57
C GLU A 642 20.12 5.34 -14.46
N TRP A 643 20.97 6.23 -13.96
CA TRP A 643 22.14 6.75 -14.67
C TRP A 643 23.38 6.65 -13.78
N SER A 644 24.47 6.18 -14.36
CA SER A 644 25.76 6.11 -13.68
C SER A 644 26.78 6.96 -14.42
N LEU A 645 27.57 7.71 -13.65
CA LEU A 645 28.74 8.40 -14.18
C LEU A 645 29.86 7.38 -14.35
N VAL A 646 30.32 7.20 -15.59
CA VAL A 646 31.37 6.24 -15.91
C VAL A 646 32.55 6.92 -16.57
N GLU A 647 33.73 6.34 -16.35
CA GLU A 647 34.96 6.68 -17.06
C GLU A 647 35.37 5.53 -17.96
N VAL A 648 35.57 5.85 -19.25
CA VAL A 648 35.91 4.88 -20.29
C VAL A 648 36.95 5.51 -21.21
N ASN A 649 38.13 4.89 -21.31
CA ASN A 649 39.27 5.37 -22.12
C ASN A 649 39.65 6.84 -21.84
N GLY A 650 39.53 7.28 -20.57
CA GLY A 650 39.84 8.66 -20.16
C GLY A 650 38.75 9.69 -20.46
N GLN A 651 37.62 9.29 -21.05
CA GLN A 651 36.44 10.14 -21.21
C GLN A 651 35.42 9.85 -20.12
N ARG A 652 34.85 10.93 -19.55
CA ARG A 652 33.82 10.86 -18.50
C ARG A 652 32.48 11.27 -19.09
N GLY A 653 31.46 10.49 -18.84
CA GLY A 653 30.10 10.81 -19.27
C GLY A 653 29.07 9.89 -18.62
N TYR A 654 27.81 10.27 -18.72
CA TYR A 654 26.71 9.49 -18.17
C TYR A 654 26.28 8.40 -19.13
N VAL A 655 25.93 7.24 -18.56
CA VAL A 655 25.35 6.10 -19.26
C VAL A 655 24.21 5.51 -18.43
N PRO A 656 23.18 4.91 -19.06
CA PRO A 656 22.11 4.26 -18.31
C PRO A 656 22.67 3.09 -17.47
N SER A 657 22.34 3.04 -16.18
CA SER A 657 22.87 2.04 -15.24
C SER A 657 22.49 0.61 -15.62
N GLY A 658 21.32 0.43 -16.25
CA GLY A 658 20.87 -0.86 -16.79
C GLY A 658 21.70 -1.40 -17.97
N PHE A 659 22.61 -0.59 -18.52
CA PHE A 659 23.54 -1.00 -19.58
C PHE A 659 24.87 -1.52 -19.00
N LEU A 660 25.03 -1.54 -17.69
CA LEU A 660 26.23 -2.00 -16.99
C LEU A 660 25.98 -3.34 -16.30
N ALA A 661 26.96 -4.24 -16.37
CA ALA A 661 26.92 -5.54 -15.68
C ALA A 661 28.22 -5.78 -14.92
N ARG A 662 28.12 -6.46 -13.76
CA ARG A 662 29.31 -6.93 -13.02
C ARG A 662 29.74 -8.27 -13.57
N ALA A 663 30.97 -8.34 -14.06
CA ALA A 663 31.60 -9.56 -14.52
C ALA A 663 32.73 -9.98 -13.55
N PRO A 664 32.89 -11.29 -13.26
CA PRO A 664 34.05 -11.77 -12.53
C PRO A 664 35.33 -11.56 -13.35
N SER A 665 36.35 -10.98 -12.73
CA SER A 665 37.68 -10.81 -13.35
C SER A 665 38.29 -12.19 -13.65
N PRO A 666 38.87 -12.43 -14.85
CA PRO A 666 39.67 -13.61 -15.08
C PRO A 666 40.99 -13.50 -14.28
N ALA A 667 41.09 -14.21 -13.17
CA ALA A 667 42.35 -14.34 -12.46
C ALA A 667 43.38 -15.10 -13.33
N PRO A 668 44.64 -14.66 -13.41
CA PRO A 668 45.69 -15.38 -14.10
C PRO A 668 46.02 -16.66 -13.32
N TRP A 669 45.94 -17.81 -14.00
CA TRP A 669 46.29 -19.09 -13.43
C TRP A 669 47.80 -19.14 -13.18
N GLY A 670 48.22 -19.15 -11.92
CA GLY A 670 49.60 -19.32 -11.50
C GLY A 670 49.67 -20.24 -10.29
N TRP A 671 50.14 -21.47 -10.52
CA TRP A 671 50.38 -22.47 -9.48
C TRP A 671 51.50 -22.02 -8.54
N SER A 672 51.33 -22.21 -7.22
CA SER A 672 52.46 -22.40 -6.30
C SER A 672 52.02 -23.26 -5.10
N LEU A 673 52.76 -24.35 -4.90
CA LEU A 673 52.66 -25.32 -3.80
C LEU A 673 53.29 -24.77 -2.51
N PRO A 674 52.92 -25.32 -1.33
CA PRO A 674 53.26 -24.75 -0.03
C PRO A 674 54.68 -25.12 0.41
N SER A 675 55.30 -24.20 1.17
CA SER A 675 56.42 -24.47 2.07
C SER A 675 55.98 -24.26 3.51
#